data_AF-A0A8D8XGK2-F1
#
_entry.id   AF-A0A8D8XGK2-F1
#
_cell.length_a   1.000
_cell.length_b   1.000
_cell.length_c   1.000
_cell.angle_alpha   90.00
_cell.angle_beta   90.00
_cell.angle_gamma   90.00
#
_symmetry.space_group_name_H-M   'P 1'
#
loop_
_entity.id
_entity.type
_entity.pdbx_description
1 polymer ?
#
loop_
_entity_poly.entity_id
_entity_poly.type
_entity_poly.pdbx_seq_one_letter_code
_entity_poly.pdbx_strand_id
1 'polypeptide(L)'
;MTMKRKSEESKENSTLKKIKTENVPGGIQKTTFKGTNKPLKGGPQKSPINAQKGGPQKSFTKPVKGGLPQKPGLKGGKERNNQTKGDIDITQSLTDTGASKSKKFRFEKSGGKKAGKFKKAEAPDKKPDWNEFKKKKKEVQKKRKMGNSQYDVVVESKKIWEQVRRADCPDEKKQKLLTKLHGLLKGKMDKIVFSHDMSRIIQWLLKLSSPQMRKEIVSELLPHTIAMIQSKYSNALVKHMLKNGDEATKNEVIKVLQTKVVTLLSHTTASPILMYAHDQVASPGQKLAMRQELYGGLYQSTGDAKISCLGDIFEKSPEMKSAILSVTKKTIIKCLQKEHITSSSLLHAVLQDFISHSGDSPDLTEVLEMLAPLPILQFVHSKPGSSVAMHIIWNATNKLKKNIVKELKGHIREVATSEFGHLALVTLLDNVDDTLLLKKALLPELLEVAEELAANEYGRKVLAHVNSWCDPGFYHPSFIVQVKAGDDFSTSKKDRDVRNKEIHEFVSDPLLASIASNPDFWLKTSSVAMVTAVILNNAVGPNLKEAFDSVATVLVDLDRKVKQEIRTPATNGAPAGAGEGIAKKKKKNNKKKAVKGEGEGEAEEEEVVFIEHAGFHMVLKKLIQHDKKNVEKNLPTLSESVVAKLSDSVLDTWTQCNRACFILVSILECGPETCVSELKSKLSSYKTNLSSQSFFGAKILLGKLE
;
A
#
# COMPACT_ATOMS: atom_id res chain seq x y z
N MET A 1 11.53 48.06 24.70
CA MET A 1 11.53 48.40 26.14
C MET A 1 11.97 47.17 26.94
N THR A 2 12.45 47.38 28.16
CA THR A 2 13.12 46.38 29.00
C THR A 2 12.16 45.64 29.93
N MET A 3 12.40 44.36 30.22
CA MET A 3 12.50 43.80 31.59
C MET A 3 12.87 42.31 31.55
N LYS A 4 13.58 41.83 32.58
CA LYS A 4 13.81 40.40 32.88
C LYS A 4 12.81 39.94 33.94
N ARG A 5 12.46 38.64 33.94
CA ARG A 5 12.23 37.73 35.10
C ARG A 5 11.53 36.46 34.59
N LYS A 6 11.57 35.30 35.27
CA LYS A 6 12.59 34.62 36.09
C LYS A 6 12.04 33.20 36.36
N SER A 7 12.88 32.21 36.61
CA SER A 7 12.45 30.90 37.12
C SER A 7 12.10 30.95 38.60
N GLU A 8 11.14 30.13 39.05
CA GLU A 8 11.10 29.62 40.42
C GLU A 8 10.37 28.26 40.45
N GLU A 9 10.94 27.30 41.19
CA GLU A 9 10.30 26.02 41.54
C GLU A 9 9.47 26.20 42.82
N SER A 10 8.47 25.36 43.04
CA SER A 10 8.01 25.05 44.40
C SER A 10 7.77 23.55 44.57
N LYS A 11 8.29 23.01 45.67
CA LYS A 11 7.96 21.69 46.21
C LYS A 11 7.24 21.93 47.53
N GLU A 12 6.10 21.31 47.74
CA GLU A 12 5.66 20.99 49.11
C GLU A 12 4.80 19.72 49.15
N ASN A 13 4.51 19.24 50.35
CA ASN A 13 4.51 17.80 50.60
C ASN A 13 3.30 17.33 51.45
N SER A 14 2.89 16.08 51.20
CA SER A 14 2.18 15.18 52.12
C SER A 14 0.92 15.68 52.87
N THR A 15 -0.21 14.99 52.65
CA THR A 15 -0.96 14.43 53.79
C THR A 15 -1.74 13.18 53.39
N LEU A 16 -1.60 12.09 54.17
CA LEU A 16 -2.48 10.93 54.09
C LEU A 16 -3.68 11.10 55.04
N LYS A 17 -4.87 10.67 54.61
CA LYS A 17 -5.90 10.19 55.54
C LYS A 17 -6.43 8.82 55.09
N LYS A 18 -6.32 7.85 56.00
CA LYS A 18 -7.00 6.56 55.91
C LYS A 18 -8.45 6.74 56.35
N ILE A 19 -9.37 6.02 55.72
CA ILE A 19 -10.64 5.63 56.35
C ILE A 19 -10.73 4.10 56.25
N LYS A 20 -11.29 3.49 57.28
CA LYS A 20 -11.52 2.04 57.48
C LYS A 20 -12.96 1.88 57.99
N THR A 21 -13.37 0.63 58.24
CA THR A 21 -14.63 0.21 58.91
C THR A 21 -15.89 0.28 58.01
N GLU A 22 -16.91 -0.59 58.12
CA GLU A 22 -16.98 -1.90 58.81
C GLU A 22 -18.03 -2.86 58.17
N ASN A 23 -18.43 -3.92 58.90
CA ASN A 23 -19.13 -5.12 58.42
C ASN A 23 -20.07 -5.63 59.55
N VAL A 24 -21.09 -6.49 59.39
CA VAL A 24 -21.43 -7.40 58.29
C VAL A 24 -22.95 -7.48 57.92
N PRO A 25 -23.90 -7.94 58.78
CA PRO A 25 -24.77 -9.01 58.28
C PRO A 25 -26.30 -8.84 58.39
N GLY A 26 -26.99 -9.54 57.48
CA GLY A 26 -28.16 -10.38 57.83
C GLY A 26 -29.52 -9.95 57.27
N GLY A 27 -30.38 -10.95 56.99
CA GLY A 27 -31.80 -10.73 56.66
C GLY A 27 -32.36 -11.66 55.58
N ILE A 28 -32.73 -12.89 55.94
CA ILE A 28 -33.48 -13.81 55.04
C ILE A 28 -34.98 -13.64 55.28
N GLN A 29 -35.78 -13.57 54.20
CA GLN A 29 -37.13 -14.12 54.26
C GLN A 29 -37.65 -14.62 52.90
N LYS A 30 -38.44 -15.70 52.95
CA LYS A 30 -39.10 -16.34 51.80
C LYS A 30 -40.60 -16.06 51.87
N THR A 31 -41.27 -15.99 50.72
CA THR A 31 -42.72 -16.25 50.63
C THR A 31 -43.00 -17.21 49.48
N THR A 32 -43.91 -18.17 49.69
CA THR A 32 -44.20 -19.27 48.75
C THR A 32 -45.63 -19.80 48.89
N PHE A 33 -46.41 -19.79 47.81
CA PHE A 33 -47.61 -20.61 47.57
C PHE A 33 -47.61 -20.96 46.06
N LYS A 34 -47.61 -22.23 45.62
CA LYS A 34 -48.70 -23.26 45.63
C LYS A 34 -49.95 -22.78 44.88
N GLY A 35 -50.55 -23.49 43.89
CA GLY A 35 -50.31 -24.77 43.18
C GLY A 35 -51.44 -24.94 42.11
N THR A 36 -51.51 -25.89 41.17
CA THR A 36 -51.30 -27.35 41.21
C THR A 36 -51.44 -28.03 39.80
N ASN A 37 -50.98 -29.28 39.68
CA ASN A 37 -51.43 -30.40 38.80
C ASN A 37 -51.64 -30.28 37.26
N LYS A 38 -50.65 -30.80 36.50
CA LYS A 38 -50.64 -32.05 35.65
C LYS A 38 -51.97 -32.70 35.15
N PRO A 39 -51.93 -33.60 34.12
CA PRO A 39 -50.96 -33.80 33.00
C PRO A 39 -51.63 -34.17 31.63
N LEU A 40 -50.84 -34.50 30.57
CA LEU A 40 -50.97 -35.76 29.78
C LEU A 40 -49.87 -35.94 28.68
N LYS A 41 -49.77 -37.19 28.19
CA LYS A 41 -48.88 -37.87 27.20
C LYS A 41 -48.49 -37.05 25.93
N GLY A 42 -47.45 -37.39 25.15
CA GLY A 42 -46.47 -38.50 25.17
C GLY A 42 -45.54 -38.46 23.91
N GLY A 43 -44.42 -39.20 23.92
CA GLY A 43 -43.37 -39.18 22.85
C GLY A 43 -43.62 -40.13 21.65
N PRO A 44 -42.58 -40.56 20.88
CA PRO A 44 -41.13 -40.48 21.16
C PRO A 44 -40.23 -40.00 19.99
N GLN A 45 -38.91 -39.88 20.27
CA GLN A 45 -37.84 -39.83 19.26
C GLN A 45 -37.63 -41.20 18.59
N LYS A 46 -37.01 -41.22 17.40
CA LYS A 46 -36.14 -42.33 16.95
C LYS A 46 -35.21 -41.95 15.79
N SER A 47 -33.92 -42.23 15.95
CA SER A 47 -32.98 -42.45 14.83
C SER A 47 -33.14 -43.88 14.30
N PRO A 48 -32.61 -44.19 13.11
CA PRO A 48 -31.75 -45.38 13.04
C PRO A 48 -30.51 -45.23 12.14
N ILE A 49 -29.55 -46.14 12.36
CA ILE A 49 -28.36 -46.40 11.53
C ILE A 49 -28.61 -47.70 10.76
N ASN A 50 -28.29 -47.78 9.45
CA ASN A 50 -27.57 -48.94 8.89
C ASN A 50 -26.97 -48.65 7.48
N ALA A 51 -26.27 -49.64 6.91
CA ALA A 51 -25.22 -49.44 5.91
C ALA A 51 -25.42 -50.14 4.54
N GLN A 52 -24.54 -49.74 3.61
CA GLN A 52 -23.90 -50.53 2.52
C GLN A 52 -24.55 -50.74 1.13
N LYS A 53 -23.62 -50.69 0.14
CA LYS A 53 -23.59 -51.28 -1.22
C LYS A 53 -24.36 -50.59 -2.37
N GLY A 54 -23.63 -50.36 -3.47
CA GLY A 54 -24.17 -49.97 -4.79
C GLY A 54 -23.32 -48.92 -5.53
N GLY A 55 -22.40 -49.36 -6.41
CA GLY A 55 -21.69 -48.48 -7.36
C GLY A 55 -22.32 -48.51 -8.77
N PRO A 56 -21.64 -48.03 -9.85
CA PRO A 56 -20.25 -47.52 -9.88
C PRO A 56 -20.08 -46.14 -10.53
N GLN A 57 -18.94 -45.49 -10.26
CA GLN A 57 -18.42 -44.41 -11.11
C GLN A 57 -17.82 -44.99 -12.41
N LYS A 58 -17.81 -44.22 -13.51
CA LYS A 58 -16.98 -44.49 -14.69
C LYS A 58 -15.90 -43.42 -14.85
N SER A 59 -14.66 -43.80 -14.57
CA SER A 59 -13.45 -43.08 -14.99
C SER A 59 -13.01 -43.53 -16.38
N PHE A 60 -12.41 -42.63 -17.18
CA PHE A 60 -11.47 -42.99 -18.26
C PHE A 60 -10.34 -41.95 -18.30
N THR A 61 -9.15 -42.34 -18.75
CA THR A 61 -7.91 -41.55 -18.60
C THR A 61 -6.95 -41.72 -19.78
N LYS A 62 -5.99 -40.78 -19.91
CA LYS A 62 -4.74 -40.82 -20.72
C LYS A 62 -4.95 -40.76 -22.26
N PRO A 63 -3.88 -40.51 -23.07
CA PRO A 63 -2.47 -40.24 -22.73
C PRO A 63 -1.92 -38.90 -23.26
N VAL A 64 -0.61 -38.65 -23.02
CA VAL A 64 0.16 -37.47 -23.47
C VAL A 64 1.19 -37.83 -24.54
N LYS A 65 1.32 -36.99 -25.58
CA LYS A 65 2.48 -36.72 -26.48
C LYS A 65 1.99 -35.72 -27.56
N GLY A 66 2.78 -34.83 -28.18
CA GLY A 66 4.19 -34.50 -28.03
C GLY A 66 4.83 -34.18 -29.40
N GLY A 67 5.26 -32.93 -29.63
CA GLY A 67 6.04 -32.54 -30.83
C GLY A 67 5.57 -31.27 -31.58
N LEU A 68 6.53 -30.46 -32.03
CA LEU A 68 6.38 -29.42 -33.07
C LEU A 68 6.66 -30.04 -34.46
N PRO A 69 6.08 -29.50 -35.55
CA PRO A 69 6.93 -28.72 -36.46
C PRO A 69 6.23 -27.49 -37.10
N GLN A 70 6.81 -26.98 -38.20
CA GLN A 70 6.72 -25.61 -38.70
C GLN A 70 5.58 -25.33 -39.71
N LYS A 71 5.44 -24.06 -40.12
CA LYS A 71 4.53 -23.54 -41.17
C LYS A 71 4.76 -24.21 -42.53
N PRO A 72 3.74 -24.18 -43.41
CA PRO A 72 3.93 -23.44 -44.67
C PRO A 72 2.68 -22.67 -45.16
N GLY A 73 2.88 -21.83 -46.19
CA GLY A 73 1.85 -21.57 -47.21
C GLY A 73 0.98 -20.30 -47.08
N LEU A 74 0.98 -19.48 -48.14
CA LEU A 74 0.01 -18.39 -48.38
C LEU A 74 -0.85 -18.73 -49.61
N LYS A 75 -2.18 -18.75 -49.42
CA LYS A 75 -3.29 -18.52 -50.38
C LYS A 75 -4.58 -19.02 -49.70
N GLY A 76 -5.76 -18.45 -49.93
CA GLY A 76 -6.11 -17.31 -50.77
C GLY A 76 -7.55 -17.45 -51.26
N GLY A 77 -8.50 -16.87 -50.54
CA GLY A 77 -9.92 -16.95 -50.89
C GLY A 77 -10.77 -16.09 -49.96
N LYS A 78 -11.69 -15.31 -50.55
CA LYS A 78 -12.79 -14.66 -49.83
C LYS A 78 -14.07 -15.16 -50.47
N GLU A 79 -15.03 -15.53 -49.64
CA GLU A 79 -16.41 -15.16 -49.94
C GLU A 79 -17.18 -14.89 -48.65
N ARG A 80 -18.33 -14.23 -48.79
CA ARG A 80 -19.20 -13.83 -47.69
C ARG A 80 -20.64 -13.82 -48.19
N ASN A 81 -21.56 -14.34 -47.39
CA ASN A 81 -22.85 -13.67 -47.25
C ASN A 81 -23.52 -13.92 -45.89
N ASN A 82 -24.50 -13.06 -45.59
CA ASN A 82 -25.76 -13.21 -44.82
C ASN A 82 -26.14 -14.63 -44.32
N GLN A 83 -26.93 -14.86 -43.24
CA GLN A 83 -27.76 -14.03 -42.33
C GLN A 83 -28.27 -14.92 -41.15
N THR A 84 -28.93 -14.52 -40.03
CA THR A 84 -29.29 -13.22 -39.40
C THR A 84 -29.34 -13.42 -37.86
N LYS A 85 -29.06 -12.39 -37.05
CA LYS A 85 -29.65 -12.15 -35.71
C LYS A 85 -29.73 -10.63 -35.48
N GLY A 86 -30.71 -10.06 -34.78
CA GLY A 86 -31.90 -10.70 -34.18
C GLY A 86 -32.11 -10.25 -32.73
N ASP A 87 -32.44 -8.98 -32.53
CA ASP A 87 -32.70 -8.39 -31.20
C ASP A 87 -34.10 -8.73 -30.69
N ILE A 88 -34.25 -8.96 -29.38
CA ILE A 88 -35.33 -8.43 -28.53
C ILE A 88 -34.96 -8.63 -27.04
N ASP A 89 -34.74 -7.49 -26.37
CA ASP A 89 -35.24 -7.08 -25.05
C ASP A 89 -35.45 -8.11 -23.91
N ILE A 90 -34.73 -7.91 -22.79
CA ILE A 90 -35.28 -7.99 -21.41
C ILE A 90 -34.78 -6.77 -20.61
N THR A 91 -35.60 -5.73 -20.61
CA THR A 91 -35.92 -4.77 -19.55
C THR A 91 -35.10 -4.78 -18.25
N GLN A 92 -34.63 -3.61 -17.83
CA GLN A 92 -34.66 -3.23 -16.42
C GLN A 92 -35.08 -1.75 -16.27
N SER A 93 -35.97 -1.49 -15.32
CA SER A 93 -36.74 -0.23 -15.22
C SER A 93 -36.22 0.72 -14.15
N LEU A 94 -36.20 2.02 -14.45
CA LEU A 94 -36.18 3.10 -13.46
C LEU A 94 -37.20 4.18 -13.83
N THR A 95 -38.21 4.37 -12.98
CA THR A 95 -39.00 5.61 -12.89
C THR A 95 -38.18 6.60 -12.06
N ASP A 96 -37.91 7.83 -12.54
CA ASP A 96 -38.81 9.00 -12.47
C ASP A 96 -39.11 9.36 -10.98
N THR A 97 -38.83 10.56 -10.46
CA THR A 97 -39.25 11.88 -10.97
C THR A 97 -38.35 13.05 -10.51
N GLY A 98 -38.44 14.21 -11.17
CA GLY A 98 -37.94 15.51 -10.66
C GLY A 98 -37.43 16.46 -11.75
N ALA A 99 -38.10 17.59 -12.01
CA ALA A 99 -37.86 18.40 -13.21
C ALA A 99 -37.76 19.93 -12.95
N SER A 100 -36.91 20.62 -13.74
CA SER A 100 -37.24 21.99 -14.24
C SER A 100 -36.38 22.47 -15.43
N LYS A 101 -37.05 22.65 -16.57
CA LYS A 101 -36.92 23.72 -17.59
C LYS A 101 -35.53 24.31 -17.95
N SER A 102 -35.15 24.14 -19.22
CA SER A 102 -34.89 25.29 -20.12
C SER A 102 -35.22 24.94 -21.59
N LYS A 103 -35.38 25.95 -22.46
CA LYS A 103 -36.11 25.83 -23.75
C LYS A 103 -35.27 25.30 -24.91
N LYS A 104 -35.91 24.58 -25.83
CA LYS A 104 -35.49 24.47 -27.24
C LYS A 104 -36.71 24.55 -28.17
N PHE A 105 -36.58 25.25 -29.29
CA PHE A 105 -37.71 25.52 -30.20
C PHE A 105 -38.17 24.28 -30.96
N ARG A 106 -39.49 24.17 -31.14
CA ARG A 106 -40.15 23.19 -32.04
C ARG A 106 -40.32 23.84 -33.41
N PHE A 107 -40.08 23.10 -34.50
CA PHE A 107 -40.65 23.44 -35.80
C PHE A 107 -41.50 22.25 -36.25
N GLU A 108 -42.73 22.53 -36.64
CA GLU A 108 -43.79 21.54 -36.79
C GLU A 108 -44.10 21.35 -38.28
N LYS A 109 -44.21 20.10 -38.73
CA LYS A 109 -44.62 19.78 -40.10
C LYS A 109 -46.03 19.19 -40.09
N SER A 110 -47.03 20.05 -40.27
CA SER A 110 -48.36 19.64 -40.70
C SER A 110 -48.31 19.11 -42.15
N GLY A 111 -49.16 18.14 -42.45
CA GLY A 111 -49.31 17.57 -43.81
C GLY A 111 -50.53 18.14 -44.52
N GLY A 112 -50.40 18.51 -45.80
CA GLY A 112 -51.48 19.12 -46.60
C GLY A 112 -51.48 18.62 -48.04
N LYS A 113 -52.39 17.69 -48.35
CA LYS A 113 -52.56 17.00 -49.65
C LYS A 113 -52.60 17.95 -50.87
N LYS A 114 -51.97 17.53 -51.98
CA LYS A 114 -52.67 17.00 -53.18
C LYS A 114 -51.68 16.42 -54.19
N ALA A 115 -52.17 15.53 -55.06
CA ALA A 115 -51.35 14.82 -56.05
C ALA A 115 -51.44 15.47 -57.43
N GLY A 116 -50.32 15.53 -58.14
CA GLY A 116 -50.23 15.85 -59.57
C GLY A 116 -49.46 14.75 -60.30
N LYS A 117 -50.00 14.25 -61.43
CA LYS A 117 -49.31 13.23 -62.24
C LYS A 117 -48.06 13.83 -62.90
N PHE A 118 -46.88 13.36 -62.52
CA PHE A 118 -45.69 13.49 -63.37
C PHE A 118 -45.44 12.19 -64.14
N LYS A 119 -44.90 12.34 -65.36
CA LYS A 119 -44.65 11.21 -66.26
C LYS A 119 -43.64 10.24 -65.63
N LYS A 120 -43.85 8.94 -65.87
CA LYS A 120 -42.91 7.88 -65.50
C LYS A 120 -41.68 7.99 -66.42
N ALA A 121 -40.72 8.83 -66.04
CA ALA A 121 -39.41 8.84 -66.68
C ALA A 121 -38.75 7.48 -66.48
N GLU A 122 -38.07 6.98 -67.51
CA GLU A 122 -37.40 5.69 -67.47
C GLU A 122 -36.28 5.74 -66.43
N ALA A 123 -36.25 4.74 -65.54
CA ALA A 123 -35.22 4.66 -64.52
C ALA A 123 -33.89 4.28 -65.18
N PRO A 124 -32.80 5.06 -65.03
CA PRO A 124 -31.49 4.64 -65.52
C PRO A 124 -31.06 3.39 -64.76
N ASP A 125 -30.94 2.27 -65.46
CA ASP A 125 -30.87 0.95 -64.84
C ASP A 125 -29.48 0.62 -64.29
N LYS A 126 -29.19 1.19 -63.12
CA LYS A 126 -28.20 0.74 -62.12
C LYS A 126 -28.47 1.43 -60.78
N LYS A 127 -28.57 0.63 -59.71
CA LYS A 127 -28.41 1.13 -58.34
C LYS A 127 -27.05 1.85 -58.27
N PRO A 128 -26.95 3.10 -57.78
CA PRO A 128 -25.68 3.82 -57.75
C PRO A 128 -24.69 3.06 -56.88
N ASP A 129 -23.57 2.60 -57.46
CA ASP A 129 -22.58 1.83 -56.72
C ASP A 129 -21.99 2.70 -55.60
N TRP A 130 -22.30 2.33 -54.36
CA TRP A 130 -21.79 2.98 -53.17
C TRP A 130 -20.26 2.90 -53.05
N ASN A 131 -19.60 1.92 -53.68
CA ASN A 131 -18.14 1.89 -53.75
C ASN A 131 -17.60 2.90 -54.75
N GLU A 132 -18.19 3.00 -55.95
CA GLU A 132 -17.86 4.02 -56.93
C GLU A 132 -18.16 5.44 -56.42
N PHE A 133 -19.29 5.66 -55.73
CA PHE A 133 -19.61 6.94 -55.10
C PHE A 133 -18.65 7.27 -53.93
N LYS A 134 -18.22 6.27 -53.16
CA LYS A 134 -17.14 6.43 -52.16
C LYS A 134 -15.77 6.67 -52.82
N LYS A 135 -15.47 6.07 -53.98
CA LYS A 135 -14.27 6.36 -54.80
C LYS A 135 -14.30 7.80 -55.29
N LYS A 136 -15.34 8.20 -56.03
CA LYS A 136 -15.54 9.55 -56.56
C LYS A 136 -15.52 10.61 -55.44
N LYS A 137 -16.13 10.34 -54.28
CA LYS A 137 -16.03 11.22 -53.09
C LYS A 137 -14.60 11.30 -52.50
N LYS A 138 -13.86 10.18 -52.44
CA LYS A 138 -12.43 10.15 -52.05
C LYS A 138 -11.52 10.83 -53.07
N GLU A 139 -11.80 10.70 -54.36
CA GLU A 139 -11.04 11.29 -55.47
C GLU A 139 -11.28 12.79 -55.57
N VAL A 140 -12.52 13.26 -55.40
CA VAL A 140 -12.82 14.69 -55.23
C VAL A 140 -12.18 15.24 -53.95
N GLN A 141 -12.17 14.48 -52.84
CA GLN A 141 -11.40 14.88 -51.65
C GLN A 141 -9.88 14.90 -51.87
N LYS A 142 -9.31 14.01 -52.70
CA LYS A 142 -7.89 14.05 -53.09
C LYS A 142 -7.60 15.26 -54.00
N LYS A 143 -8.42 15.48 -55.04
CA LYS A 143 -8.29 16.63 -55.96
C LYS A 143 -8.46 17.98 -55.26
N ARG A 144 -9.24 18.04 -54.17
CA ARG A 144 -9.34 19.21 -53.27
C ARG A 144 -8.24 19.30 -52.19
N LYS A 145 -7.23 18.42 -52.21
CA LYS A 145 -6.11 18.38 -51.24
C LYS A 145 -4.73 18.37 -51.86
N MET A 146 -4.57 17.81 -53.06
CA MET A 146 -3.36 17.99 -53.88
C MET A 146 -3.21 19.49 -54.20
N GLY A 147 -1.99 20.02 -54.06
CA GLY A 147 -1.74 21.47 -54.12
C GLY A 147 -1.79 22.18 -52.76
N ASN A 148 -2.25 21.51 -51.69
CA ASN A 148 -1.97 21.97 -50.33
C ASN A 148 -0.63 21.38 -49.86
N SER A 149 0.39 22.23 -49.74
CA SER A 149 1.76 21.85 -49.32
C SER A 149 1.80 20.98 -48.05
N GLN A 150 0.87 21.18 -47.10
CA GLN A 150 0.81 20.39 -45.88
C GLN A 150 0.29 18.95 -46.12
N TYR A 151 -0.60 18.76 -47.10
CA TYR A 151 -1.09 17.41 -47.47
C TYR A 151 0.03 16.58 -48.10
N ASP A 152 0.80 17.18 -49.01
CA ASP A 152 1.85 16.48 -49.75
C ASP A 152 3.03 16.11 -48.82
N VAL A 153 3.39 16.99 -47.86
CA VAL A 153 4.33 16.65 -46.76
C VAL A 153 3.83 15.46 -45.93
N VAL A 154 2.55 15.41 -45.56
CA VAL A 154 1.95 14.29 -44.80
C VAL A 154 1.96 12.98 -45.61
N VAL A 155 1.81 13.04 -46.93
CA VAL A 155 1.88 11.86 -47.81
C VAL A 155 3.31 11.34 -47.93
N GLU A 156 4.30 12.22 -48.20
CA GLU A 156 5.71 11.80 -48.29
C GLU A 156 6.27 11.30 -46.95
N SER A 157 5.91 11.95 -45.85
CA SER A 157 6.32 11.51 -44.50
C SER A 157 5.84 10.09 -44.19
N LYS A 158 4.64 9.71 -44.66
CA LYS A 158 4.12 8.33 -44.53
C LYS A 158 4.87 7.35 -45.43
N LYS A 159 5.22 7.71 -46.67
CA LYS A 159 6.03 6.88 -47.57
C LYS A 159 7.43 6.61 -47.02
N ILE A 160 8.05 7.62 -46.38
CA ILE A 160 9.35 7.49 -45.73
C ILE A 160 9.23 6.67 -44.45
N TRP A 161 8.24 6.97 -43.61
CA TRP A 161 8.00 6.22 -42.37
C TRP A 161 7.78 4.73 -42.62
N GLU A 162 7.00 4.35 -43.64
CA GLU A 162 6.74 2.92 -43.92
C GLU A 162 7.98 2.17 -44.41
N GLN A 163 8.99 2.86 -44.95
CA GLN A 163 10.31 2.28 -45.23
C GLN A 163 11.19 2.17 -43.98
N VAL A 164 11.14 3.18 -43.09
CA VAL A 164 11.89 3.19 -41.81
C VAL A 164 11.32 2.18 -40.81
N ARG A 165 10.02 1.88 -40.88
CA ARG A 165 9.30 0.97 -39.96
C ARG A 165 9.60 -0.51 -40.19
N ARG A 166 10.04 -0.91 -41.39
CA ARG A 166 10.32 -2.32 -41.69
C ARG A 166 11.61 -2.79 -41.03
N ALA A 167 11.62 -4.04 -40.56
CA ALA A 167 12.78 -4.66 -39.92
C ALA A 167 13.93 -4.97 -40.91
N ASP A 168 13.67 -4.94 -42.22
CA ASP A 168 14.65 -5.20 -43.29
C ASP A 168 15.34 -3.93 -43.84
N CYS A 169 15.25 -2.81 -43.12
CA CYS A 169 15.84 -1.53 -43.52
C CYS A 169 17.23 -1.32 -42.87
N PRO A 170 18.35 -1.36 -43.62
CA PRO A 170 19.69 -1.23 -43.06
C PRO A 170 19.93 0.12 -42.38
N ASP A 171 20.70 0.15 -41.29
CA ASP A 171 20.81 1.34 -40.43
C ASP A 171 21.36 2.59 -41.15
N GLU A 172 22.26 2.46 -42.12
CA GLU A 172 22.67 3.58 -42.98
C GLU A 172 21.48 4.19 -43.75
N LYS A 173 20.69 3.34 -44.42
CA LYS A 173 19.54 3.75 -45.24
C LYS A 173 18.47 4.38 -44.35
N LYS A 174 18.26 3.80 -43.18
CA LYS A 174 17.36 4.25 -42.11
C LYS A 174 17.76 5.63 -41.59
N GLN A 175 19.05 5.88 -41.32
CA GLN A 175 19.53 7.22 -40.93
C GLN A 175 19.36 8.23 -42.08
N LYS A 176 19.77 7.90 -43.32
CA LYS A 176 19.56 8.73 -44.51
C LYS A 176 18.06 9.09 -44.71
N LEU A 177 17.15 8.16 -44.46
CA LEU A 177 15.69 8.37 -44.49
C LEU A 177 15.19 9.23 -43.30
N LEU A 178 15.74 9.07 -42.10
CA LEU A 178 15.40 9.89 -40.92
C LEU A 178 15.84 11.35 -41.09
N THR A 179 17.03 11.61 -41.65
CA THR A 179 17.47 12.97 -41.99
C THR A 179 16.55 13.60 -43.04
N LYS A 180 16.16 12.86 -44.08
CA LYS A 180 15.18 13.33 -45.08
C LYS A 180 13.81 13.62 -44.45
N LEU A 181 13.35 12.78 -43.53
CA LEU A 181 12.08 12.98 -42.80
C LEU A 181 12.12 14.24 -41.95
N HIS A 182 13.19 14.45 -41.18
CA HIS A 182 13.39 15.66 -40.37
C HIS A 182 13.37 16.93 -41.25
N GLY A 183 14.11 16.94 -42.36
CA GLY A 183 14.14 18.07 -43.30
C GLY A 183 12.78 18.40 -43.94
N LEU A 184 11.90 17.41 -44.13
CA LEU A 184 10.53 17.63 -44.62
C LEU A 184 9.57 18.18 -43.56
N LEU A 185 9.83 17.90 -42.29
CA LEU A 185 8.96 18.24 -41.16
C LEU A 185 9.36 19.51 -40.41
N LYS A 186 10.64 19.92 -40.48
CA LYS A 186 11.20 21.11 -39.80
C LYS A 186 10.43 22.39 -40.17
N GLY A 187 10.07 23.18 -39.15
CA GLY A 187 9.25 24.40 -39.27
C GLY A 187 7.77 24.15 -39.59
N LYS A 188 7.28 22.90 -39.39
CA LYS A 188 5.90 22.47 -39.69
C LYS A 188 5.36 21.46 -38.67
N MET A 189 6.14 21.07 -37.66
CA MET A 189 5.77 20.04 -36.69
C MET A 189 4.59 20.50 -35.82
N ASP A 190 4.56 21.79 -35.49
CA ASP A 190 3.46 22.49 -34.81
C ASP A 190 2.06 22.12 -35.35
N LYS A 191 1.86 22.20 -36.67
CA LYS A 191 0.55 22.05 -37.32
C LYS A 191 0.19 20.59 -37.60
N ILE A 192 1.17 19.69 -37.70
CA ILE A 192 0.95 18.28 -38.04
C ILE A 192 0.93 17.36 -36.82
N VAL A 193 1.57 17.72 -35.70
CA VAL A 193 1.71 16.84 -34.51
C VAL A 193 0.36 16.44 -33.90
N PHE A 194 -0.68 17.26 -34.11
CA PHE A 194 -2.05 16.97 -33.67
C PHE A 194 -2.79 15.94 -34.53
N SER A 195 -2.24 15.52 -35.67
CA SER A 195 -2.85 14.48 -36.52
C SER A 195 -2.44 13.07 -36.07
N HIS A 196 -3.43 12.19 -35.85
CA HIS A 196 -3.28 10.78 -35.42
C HIS A 196 -2.04 10.06 -36.01
N ASP A 197 -1.90 10.05 -37.34
CA ASP A 197 -0.82 9.30 -37.99
C ASP A 197 0.54 10.00 -37.82
N MET A 198 0.55 11.34 -37.78
CA MET A 198 1.76 12.15 -37.76
C MET A 198 2.36 12.25 -36.37
N SER A 199 1.54 12.29 -35.31
CA SER A 199 2.02 12.25 -33.93
C SER A 199 2.88 11.02 -33.67
N ARG A 200 2.46 9.87 -34.22
CA ARG A 200 3.20 8.61 -34.14
C ARG A 200 4.48 8.62 -34.97
N ILE A 201 4.48 9.22 -36.16
CA ILE A 201 5.68 9.39 -36.99
C ILE A 201 6.72 10.25 -36.26
N ILE A 202 6.32 11.38 -35.68
CA ILE A 202 7.22 12.27 -34.93
C ILE A 202 7.74 11.58 -33.66
N GLN A 203 6.91 10.77 -32.98
CA GLN A 203 7.36 9.97 -31.84
C GLN A 203 8.46 8.96 -32.20
N TRP A 204 8.36 8.33 -33.37
CA TRP A 204 9.43 7.46 -33.87
C TRP A 204 10.65 8.23 -34.38
N LEU A 205 10.46 9.43 -34.94
CA LEU A 205 11.56 10.31 -35.32
C LEU A 205 12.38 10.73 -34.10
N LEU A 206 11.75 11.14 -32.98
CA LEU A 206 12.44 11.37 -31.71
C LEU A 206 13.17 10.12 -31.21
N LYS A 207 12.53 8.94 -31.25
CA LYS A 207 13.13 7.69 -30.78
C LYS A 207 14.39 7.27 -31.55
N LEU A 208 14.43 7.50 -32.88
CA LEU A 208 15.44 6.93 -33.78
C LEU A 208 16.50 7.92 -34.29
N SER A 209 16.25 9.23 -34.19
CA SER A 209 17.16 10.27 -34.66
C SER A 209 18.40 10.46 -33.76
N SER A 210 19.40 11.18 -34.26
CA SER A 210 20.63 11.55 -33.52
C SER A 210 20.36 12.59 -32.41
N PRO A 211 21.24 12.73 -31.40
CA PRO A 211 21.04 13.69 -30.31
C PRO A 211 20.79 15.13 -30.78
N GLN A 212 21.52 15.59 -31.81
CA GLN A 212 21.35 16.92 -32.38
C GLN A 212 19.95 17.09 -33.02
N MET A 213 19.50 16.10 -33.80
CA MET A 213 18.15 16.13 -34.39
C MET A 213 17.06 16.10 -33.31
N ARG A 214 17.23 15.31 -32.25
CA ARG A 214 16.29 15.32 -31.11
C ARG A 214 16.19 16.70 -30.48
N LYS A 215 17.32 17.39 -30.26
CA LYS A 215 17.34 18.75 -29.71
C LYS A 215 16.60 19.75 -30.59
N GLU A 216 16.74 19.67 -31.91
CA GLU A 216 15.97 20.48 -32.85
C GLU A 216 14.46 20.19 -32.77
N ILE A 217 14.06 18.92 -32.79
CA ILE A 217 12.64 18.50 -32.71
C ILE A 217 12.02 18.93 -31.37
N VAL A 218 12.74 18.75 -30.26
CA VAL A 218 12.31 19.21 -28.93
C VAL A 218 12.12 20.73 -28.93
N SER A 219 13.07 21.49 -29.49
CA SER A 219 12.98 22.95 -29.55
C SER A 219 11.79 23.48 -30.37
N GLU A 220 11.39 22.78 -31.43
CA GLU A 220 10.21 23.15 -32.24
C GLU A 220 8.87 22.79 -31.54
N LEU A 221 8.86 21.69 -30.76
CA LEU A 221 7.67 21.19 -30.09
C LEU A 221 7.44 21.78 -28.68
N LEU A 222 8.49 22.21 -27.98
CA LEU A 222 8.42 22.65 -26.58
C LEU A 222 7.34 23.73 -26.31
N PRO A 223 7.18 24.80 -27.14
CA PRO A 223 6.11 25.79 -26.93
C PRO A 223 4.69 25.21 -27.02
N HIS A 224 4.53 24.10 -27.73
CA HIS A 224 3.25 23.45 -27.99
C HIS A 224 2.90 22.35 -26.96
N THR A 225 3.76 22.11 -25.95
CA THR A 225 3.63 21.03 -24.95
C THR A 225 2.25 20.99 -24.28
N ILE A 226 1.68 22.13 -23.88
CA ILE A 226 0.36 22.22 -23.21
C ILE A 226 -0.80 21.78 -24.14
N ALA A 227 -0.78 22.18 -25.40
CA ALA A 227 -1.76 21.69 -26.38
C ALA A 227 -1.51 20.21 -26.70
N MET A 228 -0.24 19.79 -26.79
CA MET A 228 0.14 18.43 -27.13
C MET A 228 -0.29 17.41 -26.08
N ILE A 229 -0.14 17.72 -24.78
CA ILE A 229 -0.54 16.86 -23.65
C ILE A 229 -2.07 16.76 -23.49
N GLN A 230 -2.82 17.81 -23.88
CA GLN A 230 -4.29 17.79 -23.90
C GLN A 230 -4.85 17.00 -25.11
N SER A 231 -4.15 16.99 -26.24
CA SER A 231 -4.58 16.28 -27.45
C SER A 231 -4.50 14.76 -27.32
N LYS A 232 -5.57 14.06 -27.74
CA LYS A 232 -5.69 12.58 -27.75
C LYS A 232 -4.58 11.88 -28.54
N TYR A 233 -3.96 12.55 -29.49
CA TYR A 233 -2.99 11.95 -30.42
C TYR A 233 -1.53 12.25 -30.04
N SER A 234 -1.25 13.40 -29.45
CA SER A 234 0.12 13.89 -29.20
C SER A 234 0.57 13.78 -27.74
N ASN A 235 -0.31 13.42 -26.80
CA ASN A 235 0.07 13.22 -25.39
C ASN A 235 1.17 12.15 -25.22
N ALA A 236 1.14 11.10 -26.05
CA ALA A 236 2.15 10.05 -26.06
C ALA A 236 3.54 10.55 -26.51
N LEU A 237 3.60 11.67 -27.24
CA LEU A 237 4.85 12.33 -27.61
C LEU A 237 5.47 13.04 -26.40
N VAL A 238 4.67 13.78 -25.64
CA VAL A 238 5.10 14.41 -24.37
C VAL A 238 5.53 13.34 -23.36
N LYS A 239 4.78 12.24 -23.23
CA LYS A 239 5.17 11.10 -22.37
C LYS A 239 6.47 10.43 -22.83
N HIS A 240 6.78 10.45 -24.13
CA HIS A 240 8.06 9.96 -24.66
C HIS A 240 9.21 10.94 -24.37
N MET A 241 8.99 12.26 -24.49
CA MET A 241 9.97 13.29 -24.11
C MET A 241 10.31 13.19 -22.61
N LEU A 242 9.31 12.97 -21.75
CA LEU A 242 9.51 12.75 -20.31
C LEU A 242 10.27 11.45 -19.99
N LYS A 243 9.95 10.33 -20.67
CA LYS A 243 10.55 9.01 -20.40
C LYS A 243 11.93 8.81 -21.05
N ASN A 244 12.22 9.47 -22.16
CA ASN A 244 13.38 9.18 -23.02
C ASN A 244 14.16 10.42 -23.48
N GLY A 245 13.77 11.62 -23.05
CA GLY A 245 14.56 12.83 -23.24
C GLY A 245 15.80 12.86 -22.35
N ASP A 246 16.74 13.73 -22.69
CA ASP A 246 17.84 14.10 -21.81
C ASP A 246 17.34 14.97 -20.65
N GLU A 247 18.21 15.20 -19.67
CA GLU A 247 17.82 15.93 -18.46
C GLU A 247 17.41 17.38 -18.75
N ALA A 248 18.02 18.02 -19.77
CA ALA A 248 17.59 19.33 -20.24
C ALA A 248 16.14 19.30 -20.80
N THR A 249 15.80 18.33 -21.66
CA THR A 249 14.45 18.18 -22.21
C THR A 249 13.42 17.94 -21.11
N LYS A 250 13.70 17.06 -20.14
CA LYS A 250 12.78 16.79 -19.02
C LYS A 250 12.50 18.05 -18.21
N ASN A 251 13.54 18.78 -17.84
CA ASN A 251 13.43 19.98 -17.00
C ASN A 251 12.64 21.10 -17.70
N GLU A 252 12.89 21.37 -18.98
CA GLU A 252 12.09 22.35 -19.73
C GLU A 252 10.63 21.91 -19.95
N VAL A 253 10.37 20.62 -20.19
CA VAL A 253 8.99 20.10 -20.25
C VAL A 253 8.28 20.27 -18.89
N ILE A 254 8.93 19.91 -17.78
CA ILE A 254 8.37 20.06 -16.42
C ILE A 254 8.07 21.53 -16.10
N LYS A 255 9.00 22.44 -16.40
CA LYS A 255 8.85 23.89 -16.24
C LYS A 255 7.65 24.46 -16.99
N VAL A 256 7.32 23.93 -18.17
CA VAL A 256 6.09 24.29 -18.89
C VAL A 256 4.84 23.75 -18.16
N LEU A 257 4.85 22.49 -17.69
CA LEU A 257 3.73 21.88 -16.97
C LEU A 257 3.42 22.59 -15.63
N GLN A 258 4.46 23.07 -14.92
CA GLN A 258 4.40 23.81 -13.65
C GLN A 258 3.67 25.16 -13.69
N THR A 259 3.18 25.58 -14.85
CA THR A 259 2.40 26.82 -15.01
C THR A 259 0.91 26.59 -15.23
N LYS A 260 0.47 25.32 -15.33
CA LYS A 260 -0.89 24.90 -15.67
C LYS A 260 -1.32 23.61 -14.94
N VAL A 261 -0.66 23.21 -13.85
CA VAL A 261 -0.94 21.99 -13.06
C VAL A 261 -2.43 21.84 -12.76
N VAL A 262 -3.12 22.87 -12.26
CA VAL A 262 -4.54 22.81 -11.91
C VAL A 262 -5.40 22.50 -13.15
N THR A 263 -5.05 23.07 -14.31
CA THR A 263 -5.74 22.87 -15.59
C THR A 263 -5.45 21.51 -16.21
N LEU A 264 -4.20 21.04 -16.11
CA LEU A 264 -3.73 19.77 -16.67
C LEU A 264 -4.21 18.57 -15.86
N LEU A 265 -4.15 18.67 -14.52
CA LEU A 265 -4.67 17.67 -13.59
C LEU A 265 -6.18 17.50 -13.80
N SER A 266 -6.91 18.60 -14.00
CA SER A 266 -8.34 18.64 -14.34
C SER A 266 -8.71 18.03 -15.71
N HIS A 267 -7.76 17.58 -16.53
CA HIS A 267 -8.01 17.24 -17.94
C HIS A 267 -7.72 15.77 -18.24
N THR A 268 -8.76 15.00 -18.60
CA THR A 268 -8.75 13.53 -18.76
C THR A 268 -7.60 12.98 -19.61
N THR A 269 -7.23 13.65 -20.70
CA THR A 269 -6.10 13.21 -21.55
C THR A 269 -4.73 13.57 -20.97
N ALA A 270 -4.63 14.63 -20.17
CA ALA A 270 -3.36 15.23 -19.76
C ALA A 270 -2.93 14.80 -18.35
N SER A 271 -3.90 14.62 -17.45
CA SER A 271 -3.67 14.20 -16.06
C SER A 271 -2.77 12.95 -15.95
N PRO A 272 -2.93 11.87 -16.73
CA PRO A 272 -2.06 10.68 -16.67
C PRO A 272 -0.62 10.89 -17.18
N ILE A 273 -0.32 12.03 -17.80
CA ILE A 273 1.03 12.43 -18.22
C ILE A 273 1.61 13.43 -17.21
N LEU A 274 0.78 14.30 -16.63
CA LEU A 274 1.17 15.15 -15.49
C LEU A 274 1.54 14.31 -14.25
N MET A 275 0.72 13.32 -13.89
CA MET A 275 1.02 12.37 -12.81
C MET A 275 2.34 11.62 -13.11
N TYR A 276 2.52 11.14 -14.34
CA TYR A 276 3.78 10.52 -14.75
C TYR A 276 4.99 11.47 -14.62
N ALA A 277 4.84 12.75 -14.98
CA ALA A 277 5.90 13.75 -14.80
C ALA A 277 6.19 13.99 -13.31
N HIS A 278 5.15 14.17 -12.49
CA HIS A 278 5.28 14.37 -11.05
C HIS A 278 5.93 13.18 -10.35
N ASP A 279 5.47 11.97 -10.60
CA ASP A 279 5.90 10.78 -9.85
C ASP A 279 7.27 10.30 -10.30
N GLN A 280 7.51 10.21 -11.61
CA GLN A 280 8.60 9.44 -12.21
C GLN A 280 9.73 10.28 -12.80
N VAL A 281 9.61 11.63 -12.80
CA VAL A 281 10.56 12.51 -13.49
C VAL A 281 10.94 13.76 -12.68
N ALA A 282 9.98 14.37 -11.98
CA ALA A 282 10.21 15.62 -11.25
C ALA A 282 11.10 15.47 -10.02
N SER A 283 12.06 16.39 -9.85
CA SER A 283 12.86 16.51 -8.63
C SER A 283 12.02 16.99 -7.43
N PRO A 284 12.48 16.84 -6.17
CA PRO A 284 11.70 17.26 -5.00
C PRO A 284 11.22 18.71 -5.04
N GLY A 285 12.09 19.65 -5.43
CA GLY A 285 11.71 21.06 -5.62
C GLY A 285 10.72 21.29 -6.77
N GLN A 286 10.74 20.43 -7.80
CA GLN A 286 9.78 20.51 -8.89
C GLN A 286 8.40 19.96 -8.52
N LYS A 287 8.35 18.84 -7.78
CA LYS A 287 7.11 18.30 -7.19
C LYS A 287 6.47 19.34 -6.27
N LEU A 288 7.31 19.98 -5.45
CA LEU A 288 6.89 21.07 -4.57
C LEU A 288 6.30 22.25 -5.34
N ALA A 289 6.96 22.77 -6.38
CA ALA A 289 6.39 23.84 -7.21
C ALA A 289 5.07 23.44 -7.90
N MET A 290 4.86 22.16 -8.24
CA MET A 290 3.56 21.68 -8.72
C MET A 290 2.49 21.68 -7.62
N ARG A 291 2.86 21.31 -6.39
CA ARG A 291 1.99 21.35 -5.19
C ARG A 291 1.53 22.77 -4.88
N GLN A 292 2.46 23.72 -4.98
CA GLN A 292 2.24 25.15 -4.73
C GLN A 292 1.19 25.78 -5.66
N GLU A 293 1.09 25.38 -6.94
CA GLU A 293 0.04 25.89 -7.84
C GLU A 293 -1.38 25.52 -7.37
N LEU A 294 -1.54 24.38 -6.69
CA LEU A 294 -2.85 23.88 -6.23
C LEU A 294 -3.38 24.62 -4.98
N TYR A 295 -2.54 25.37 -4.26
CA TYR A 295 -2.98 26.32 -3.23
C TYR A 295 -3.49 27.65 -3.83
N GLY A 296 -3.26 27.87 -5.13
CA GLY A 296 -3.77 29.01 -5.90
C GLY A 296 -2.89 30.27 -5.88
N GLY A 297 -3.31 31.30 -6.62
CA GLY A 297 -2.48 32.47 -6.94
C GLY A 297 -1.96 33.28 -5.75
N LEU A 298 -2.70 33.29 -4.62
CA LEU A 298 -2.27 33.97 -3.38
C LEU A 298 -0.96 33.38 -2.81
N TYR A 299 -0.63 32.13 -3.15
CA TYR A 299 0.64 31.52 -2.82
C TYR A 299 1.81 32.21 -3.54
N GLN A 300 1.65 32.53 -4.83
CA GLN A 300 2.75 33.00 -5.70
C GLN A 300 3.31 34.35 -5.22
N SER A 301 2.50 35.18 -4.58
CA SER A 301 2.90 36.43 -3.93
C SER A 301 3.83 36.27 -2.72
N THR A 302 3.97 35.07 -2.14
CA THR A 302 4.88 34.84 -0.99
C THR A 302 6.35 34.63 -1.41
N GLY A 303 6.61 34.24 -2.67
CA GLY A 303 7.93 34.19 -3.29
C GLY A 303 8.97 33.20 -2.73
N ASP A 304 8.72 32.55 -1.59
CA ASP A 304 9.72 31.76 -0.87
C ASP A 304 9.81 30.30 -1.37
N ALA A 305 10.94 29.97 -2.00
CA ALA A 305 11.25 28.63 -2.51
C ALA A 305 11.47 27.56 -1.40
N LYS A 306 11.52 27.95 -0.11
CA LYS A 306 11.69 27.02 1.02
C LYS A 306 10.39 26.44 1.57
N ILE A 307 9.24 27.02 1.24
CA ILE A 307 7.93 26.57 1.75
C ILE A 307 7.56 25.22 1.11
N SER A 308 7.46 24.20 1.95
CA SER A 308 7.23 22.79 1.60
C SER A 308 5.76 22.37 1.68
N CYS A 309 4.99 23.02 2.57
CA CYS A 309 3.61 22.69 2.91
C CYS A 309 2.80 23.97 3.23
N LEU A 310 1.49 23.82 3.46
CA LEU A 310 0.64 24.91 3.93
C LEU A 310 1.09 25.50 5.28
N GLY A 311 1.68 24.69 6.17
CA GLY A 311 2.15 25.11 7.50
C GLY A 311 3.22 26.20 7.43
N ASP A 312 4.25 26.01 6.58
CA ASP A 312 5.35 26.97 6.42
C ASP A 312 4.90 28.32 5.81
N ILE A 313 3.67 28.41 5.29
CA ILE A 313 3.01 29.67 4.92
C ILE A 313 2.39 30.31 6.16
N PHE A 314 1.63 29.55 6.94
CA PHE A 314 0.84 30.07 8.06
C PHE A 314 1.71 30.52 9.24
N GLU A 315 2.94 30.03 9.36
CA GLU A 315 3.96 30.58 10.26
C GLU A 315 4.41 32.01 9.88
N LYS A 316 4.33 32.37 8.59
CA LYS A 316 4.82 33.65 8.04
C LYS A 316 3.70 34.67 7.82
N SER A 317 2.52 34.18 7.42
CA SER A 317 1.31 34.95 7.13
C SER A 317 0.05 34.28 7.69
N PRO A 318 -0.15 34.30 9.04
CA PRO A 318 -1.33 33.73 9.67
C PRO A 318 -2.66 34.31 9.13
N GLU A 319 -2.67 35.60 8.81
CA GLU A 319 -3.83 36.34 8.30
C GLU A 319 -4.34 35.81 6.96
N MET A 320 -3.46 35.25 6.13
CA MET A 320 -3.82 34.68 4.83
C MET A 320 -4.40 33.25 4.92
N LYS A 321 -4.34 32.60 6.10
CA LYS A 321 -4.72 31.19 6.28
C LYS A 321 -6.13 30.88 5.77
N SER A 322 -7.13 31.67 6.16
CA SER A 322 -8.53 31.46 5.75
C SER A 322 -8.73 31.59 4.23
N ALA A 323 -8.10 32.61 3.62
CA ALA A 323 -8.18 32.82 2.17
C ALA A 323 -7.52 31.68 1.38
N ILE A 324 -6.34 31.22 1.81
CA ILE A 324 -5.60 30.14 1.17
C ILE A 324 -6.34 28.80 1.32
N LEU A 325 -6.89 28.49 2.50
CA LEU A 325 -7.71 27.28 2.69
C LEU A 325 -8.96 27.30 1.83
N SER A 326 -9.68 28.43 1.73
CA SER A 326 -10.87 28.56 0.88
C SER A 326 -10.56 28.36 -0.61
N VAL A 327 -9.41 28.85 -1.10
CA VAL A 327 -8.95 28.64 -2.48
C VAL A 327 -8.48 27.19 -2.71
N THR A 328 -7.81 26.60 -1.71
CA THR A 328 -7.36 25.20 -1.74
C THR A 328 -8.57 24.25 -1.78
N LYS A 329 -9.60 24.46 -0.94
CA LYS A 329 -10.88 23.72 -0.96
C LYS A 329 -11.53 23.78 -2.35
N LYS A 330 -11.68 24.96 -2.94
CA LYS A 330 -12.25 25.13 -4.30
C LYS A 330 -11.45 24.36 -5.36
N THR A 331 -10.13 24.28 -5.22
CA THR A 331 -9.25 23.53 -6.12
C THR A 331 -9.37 22.02 -5.92
N ILE A 332 -9.44 21.55 -4.66
CA ILE A 332 -9.71 20.15 -4.29
C ILE A 332 -11.04 19.68 -4.90
N ILE A 333 -12.15 20.40 -4.65
CA ILE A 333 -13.50 20.04 -5.12
C ILE A 333 -13.53 19.89 -6.64
N LYS A 334 -12.91 20.83 -7.36
CA LYS A 334 -12.78 20.79 -8.83
C LYS A 334 -12.00 19.57 -9.34
N CYS A 335 -11.10 19.01 -8.53
CA CYS A 335 -10.39 17.76 -8.84
C CYS A 335 -11.24 16.53 -8.49
N LEU A 336 -11.89 16.51 -7.33
CA LEU A 336 -12.74 15.39 -6.88
C LEU A 336 -13.96 15.13 -7.78
N GLN A 337 -14.43 16.15 -8.52
CA GLN A 337 -15.42 16.00 -9.59
C GLN A 337 -15.00 15.05 -10.74
N LYS A 338 -13.76 14.52 -10.74
CA LYS A 338 -13.21 13.67 -11.80
C LYS A 338 -12.45 12.48 -11.21
N GLU A 339 -13.14 11.35 -11.18
CA GLU A 339 -12.66 10.04 -10.71
C GLU A 339 -11.20 9.70 -11.07
N HIS A 340 -10.78 9.93 -12.32
CA HIS A 340 -9.41 9.64 -12.80
C HIS A 340 -8.29 10.49 -12.17
N ILE A 341 -8.62 11.47 -11.32
CA ILE A 341 -7.66 12.30 -10.57
C ILE A 341 -7.46 11.76 -9.15
N THR A 342 -8.38 10.92 -8.66
CA THR A 342 -8.41 10.48 -7.25
C THR A 342 -7.17 9.73 -6.79
N SER A 343 -6.44 9.06 -7.70
CA SER A 343 -5.16 8.40 -7.44
C SER A 343 -3.92 9.28 -7.68
N SER A 344 -4.08 10.59 -7.77
CA SER A 344 -2.93 11.50 -7.89
C SER A 344 -2.25 11.71 -6.53
N SER A 345 -1.03 11.20 -6.38
CA SER A 345 -0.13 11.46 -5.23
C SER A 345 0.01 12.95 -4.90
N LEU A 346 -0.03 13.81 -5.93
CA LEU A 346 -0.01 15.26 -5.82
C LEU A 346 -1.33 15.81 -5.24
N LEU A 347 -2.48 15.26 -5.64
CA LEU A 347 -3.77 15.59 -5.00
C LEU A 347 -3.80 15.10 -3.55
N HIS A 348 -3.31 13.89 -3.28
CA HIS A 348 -3.20 13.38 -1.91
C HIS A 348 -2.37 14.31 -1.01
N ALA A 349 -1.24 14.82 -1.54
CA ALA A 349 -0.38 15.74 -0.79
C ALA A 349 -1.10 17.05 -0.47
N VAL A 350 -1.92 17.59 -1.39
CA VAL A 350 -2.72 18.80 -1.14
C VAL A 350 -3.89 18.52 -0.19
N LEU A 351 -4.51 17.34 -0.28
CA LEU A 351 -5.55 16.87 0.65
C LEU A 351 -5.00 16.72 2.08
N GLN A 352 -3.84 16.07 2.26
CA GLN A 352 -3.21 15.92 3.57
C GLN A 352 -2.91 17.29 4.20
N ASP A 353 -2.30 18.21 3.43
CA ASP A 353 -2.02 19.57 3.91
C ASP A 353 -3.30 20.33 4.29
N PHE A 354 -4.37 20.21 3.49
CA PHE A 354 -5.65 20.84 3.79
C PHE A 354 -6.24 20.30 5.09
N ILE A 355 -6.30 18.97 5.25
CA ILE A 355 -6.79 18.30 6.47
C ILE A 355 -6.00 18.77 7.71
N SER A 356 -4.67 18.66 7.68
CA SER A 356 -3.80 18.98 8.83
C SER A 356 -3.87 20.44 9.31
N HIS A 357 -4.43 21.36 8.53
CA HIS A 357 -4.53 22.78 8.90
C HIS A 357 -5.96 23.32 9.06
N SER A 358 -6.98 22.53 8.70
CA SER A 358 -8.37 22.98 8.69
C SER A 358 -9.09 22.83 10.05
N GLY A 359 -8.62 21.93 10.92
CA GLY A 359 -9.29 21.60 12.20
C GLY A 359 -10.75 21.20 11.99
N ASP A 360 -11.57 21.35 13.04
CA ASP A 360 -13.00 20.97 13.03
C ASP A 360 -13.91 21.96 12.27
N SER A 361 -13.39 22.54 11.18
CA SER A 361 -14.13 23.47 10.34
C SER A 361 -15.14 22.75 9.45
N PRO A 362 -16.31 23.36 9.12
CA PRO A 362 -17.25 22.80 8.16
C PRO A 362 -16.62 22.65 6.75
N ASP A 363 -15.55 23.41 6.47
CA ASP A 363 -14.74 23.27 5.26
C ASP A 363 -14.01 21.92 5.17
N LEU A 364 -13.59 21.35 6.30
CA LEU A 364 -13.05 19.99 6.37
C LEU A 364 -14.16 18.95 6.19
N THR A 365 -15.27 19.08 6.92
CA THR A 365 -16.40 18.13 6.88
C THR A 365 -16.93 17.93 5.46
N GLU A 366 -17.18 19.02 4.73
CA GLU A 366 -17.67 18.96 3.34
C GLU A 366 -16.70 18.20 2.41
N VAL A 367 -15.39 18.39 2.58
CA VAL A 367 -14.36 17.68 1.80
C VAL A 367 -14.29 16.21 2.18
N LEU A 368 -14.39 15.86 3.46
CA LEU A 368 -14.42 14.46 3.91
C LEU A 368 -15.69 13.74 3.44
N GLU A 369 -16.85 14.38 3.43
CA GLU A 369 -18.09 13.84 2.87
C GLU A 369 -17.98 13.57 1.36
N MET A 370 -17.28 14.42 0.60
CA MET A 370 -16.98 14.18 -0.82
C MET A 370 -15.94 13.09 -1.06
N LEU A 371 -15.03 12.84 -0.11
CA LEU A 371 -14.02 11.78 -0.21
C LEU A 371 -14.55 10.40 0.22
N ALA A 372 -15.44 10.34 1.21
CA ALA A 372 -15.91 9.09 1.80
C ALA A 372 -16.67 8.09 0.88
N PRO A 373 -17.28 8.48 -0.26
CA PRO A 373 -17.83 7.51 -1.23
C PRO A 373 -16.82 7.06 -2.30
N LEU A 374 -15.59 7.57 -2.31
CA LEU A 374 -14.56 7.19 -3.30
C LEU A 374 -13.88 5.86 -2.94
N PRO A 375 -13.39 5.09 -3.93
CA PRO A 375 -12.72 3.81 -3.66
C PRO A 375 -11.43 4.01 -2.86
N ILE A 376 -11.29 3.33 -1.72
CA ILE A 376 -10.14 3.49 -0.81
C ILE A 376 -8.82 3.08 -1.49
N LEU A 377 -8.88 2.14 -2.44
CA LEU A 377 -7.70 1.64 -3.17
C LEU A 377 -6.99 2.73 -3.99
N GLN A 378 -7.66 3.84 -4.31
CA GLN A 378 -7.03 4.98 -4.97
C GLN A 378 -6.03 5.71 -4.06
N PHE A 379 -6.18 5.62 -2.73
CA PHE A 379 -5.38 6.38 -1.76
C PHE A 379 -4.19 5.58 -1.18
N VAL A 380 -4.29 4.25 -1.10
CA VAL A 380 -3.36 3.36 -0.36
C VAL A 380 -1.97 3.13 -0.99
N HIS A 381 -1.59 3.89 -2.02
CA HIS A 381 -0.34 3.70 -2.76
C HIS A 381 0.71 4.80 -2.54
N SER A 382 0.46 5.79 -1.67
CA SER A 382 1.43 6.84 -1.34
C SER A 382 1.25 7.37 0.08
N LYS A 383 2.35 7.77 0.75
CA LYS A 383 2.37 8.31 2.13
C LYS A 383 1.27 9.35 2.44
N PRO A 384 1.08 10.44 1.66
CA PRO A 384 -0.01 11.37 1.91
C PRO A 384 -1.38 10.72 1.68
N GLY A 385 -1.50 9.83 0.69
CA GLY A 385 -2.73 9.11 0.38
C GLY A 385 -3.18 8.20 1.53
N SER A 386 -2.27 7.44 2.14
CA SER A 386 -2.58 6.68 3.35
C SER A 386 -3.02 7.56 4.51
N SER A 387 -2.43 8.75 4.68
CA SER A 387 -2.88 9.70 5.71
C SER A 387 -4.31 10.19 5.44
N VAL A 388 -4.68 10.43 4.17
CA VAL A 388 -6.04 10.80 3.78
C VAL A 388 -7.00 9.62 3.95
N ALA A 389 -6.60 8.39 3.60
CA ALA A 389 -7.37 7.17 3.79
C ALA A 389 -7.73 6.91 5.26
N MET A 390 -6.82 7.20 6.19
CA MET A 390 -7.08 7.12 7.63
C MET A 390 -8.21 8.07 8.04
N HIS A 391 -8.14 9.35 7.66
CA HIS A 391 -9.18 10.34 7.96
C HIS A 391 -10.53 10.00 7.29
N ILE A 392 -10.51 9.46 6.07
CA ILE A 392 -11.71 8.93 5.40
C ILE A 392 -12.34 7.82 6.25
N ILE A 393 -11.55 6.85 6.73
CA ILE A 393 -12.08 5.71 7.50
C ILE A 393 -12.55 6.14 8.89
N TRP A 394 -11.88 7.06 9.57
CA TRP A 394 -12.32 7.61 10.86
C TRP A 394 -13.71 8.25 10.75
N ASN A 395 -13.88 9.17 9.79
CA ASN A 395 -15.09 9.96 9.58
C ASN A 395 -16.20 9.21 8.81
N ALA A 396 -15.88 8.09 8.13
CA ALA A 396 -16.85 7.34 7.34
C ALA A 396 -17.99 6.77 8.20
N THR A 397 -19.22 6.85 7.71
CA THR A 397 -20.38 6.18 8.36
C THR A 397 -20.23 4.65 8.31
N ASN A 398 -20.89 3.92 9.21
CA ASN A 398 -20.87 2.45 9.21
C ASN A 398 -21.36 1.82 7.88
N LYS A 399 -22.17 2.53 7.08
CA LYS A 399 -22.53 2.12 5.71
C LYS A 399 -21.35 2.21 4.74
N LEU A 400 -20.56 3.28 4.82
CA LEU A 400 -19.37 3.48 3.97
C LEU A 400 -18.21 2.59 4.41
N LYS A 401 -17.95 2.46 5.71
CA LYS A 401 -17.03 1.47 6.29
C LYS A 401 -17.33 0.04 5.79
N LYS A 402 -18.61 -0.33 5.72
CA LYS A 402 -19.08 -1.62 5.16
C LYS A 402 -18.87 -1.77 3.65
N ASN A 403 -18.79 -0.67 2.89
CA ASN A 403 -18.41 -0.70 1.48
C ASN A 403 -16.88 -0.85 1.33
N ILE A 404 -16.09 -0.10 2.12
CA ILE A 404 -14.62 -0.19 2.15
C ILE A 404 -14.17 -1.63 2.48
N VAL A 405 -14.77 -2.27 3.48
CA VAL A 405 -14.50 -3.69 3.82
C VAL A 405 -14.82 -4.66 2.66
N LYS A 406 -15.77 -4.32 1.77
CA LYS A 406 -16.09 -5.13 0.58
C LYS A 406 -15.17 -4.85 -0.60
N GLU A 407 -14.69 -3.61 -0.75
CA GLU A 407 -13.74 -3.19 -1.78
C GLU A 407 -12.36 -3.83 -1.57
N LEU A 408 -11.90 -3.88 -0.32
CA LEU A 408 -10.61 -4.47 0.04
C LEU A 408 -10.61 -6.02 -0.04
N LYS A 409 -11.78 -6.66 -0.11
CA LYS A 409 -11.90 -8.11 -0.19
C LYS A 409 -11.32 -8.62 -1.52
N GLY A 410 -10.42 -9.60 -1.46
CA GLY A 410 -9.62 -10.07 -2.60
C GLY A 410 -8.30 -9.31 -2.80
N HIS A 411 -8.09 -8.18 -2.09
CA HIS A 411 -6.86 -7.36 -2.15
C HIS A 411 -6.08 -7.34 -0.82
N ILE A 412 -6.52 -8.09 0.20
CA ILE A 412 -5.96 -8.04 1.56
C ILE A 412 -4.45 -8.31 1.59
N ARG A 413 -3.97 -9.30 0.83
CA ARG A 413 -2.55 -9.61 0.67
C ARG A 413 -1.74 -8.40 0.18
N GLU A 414 -2.19 -7.75 -0.90
CA GLU A 414 -1.50 -6.62 -1.54
C GLU A 414 -1.51 -5.37 -0.64
N VAL A 415 -2.64 -5.11 0.04
CA VAL A 415 -2.81 -3.94 0.89
C VAL A 415 -2.07 -4.10 2.22
N ALA A 416 -2.09 -5.29 2.84
CA ALA A 416 -1.39 -5.56 4.10
C ALA A 416 0.13 -5.57 3.96
N THR A 417 0.66 -5.95 2.79
CA THR A 417 2.11 -5.97 2.51
C THR A 417 2.66 -4.63 1.98
N SER A 418 1.81 -3.61 1.81
CA SER A 418 2.16 -2.29 1.29
C SER A 418 2.59 -1.30 2.39
N GLU A 419 3.63 -0.51 2.12
CA GLU A 419 4.13 0.58 2.97
C GLU A 419 3.01 1.56 3.38
N PHE A 420 2.03 1.77 2.50
CA PHE A 420 0.93 2.72 2.72
C PHE A 420 -0.43 2.04 2.91
N GLY A 421 -0.60 0.81 2.40
CA GLY A 421 -1.85 0.06 2.53
C GLY A 421 -2.11 -0.49 3.93
N HIS A 422 -1.09 -0.92 4.65
CA HIS A 422 -1.27 -1.51 5.98
C HIS A 422 -1.92 -0.52 6.97
N LEU A 423 -1.65 0.79 6.83
CA LEU A 423 -2.25 1.87 7.61
C LEU A 423 -3.77 1.95 7.45
N ALA A 424 -4.29 1.71 6.24
CA ALA A 424 -5.73 1.70 6.00
C ALA A 424 -6.40 0.46 6.62
N LEU A 425 -5.77 -0.72 6.56
CA LEU A 425 -6.27 -1.94 7.20
C LEU A 425 -6.26 -1.85 8.72
N VAL A 426 -5.14 -1.42 9.32
CA VAL A 426 -5.01 -1.14 10.76
C VAL A 426 -6.11 -0.19 11.22
N THR A 427 -6.30 0.91 10.48
CA THR A 427 -7.34 1.90 10.79
C THR A 427 -8.75 1.32 10.66
N LEU A 428 -9.01 0.45 9.68
CA LEU A 428 -10.33 -0.15 9.45
C LEU A 428 -10.72 -1.13 10.56
N LEU A 429 -9.77 -1.93 11.05
CA LEU A 429 -9.92 -2.78 12.23
C LEU A 429 -10.33 -1.92 13.45
N ASP A 430 -9.65 -0.80 13.65
CA ASP A 430 -9.90 0.17 14.73
C ASP A 430 -11.19 0.99 14.58
N ASN A 431 -11.97 0.83 13.49
CA ASN A 431 -13.09 1.72 13.19
C ASN A 431 -14.40 1.04 12.76
N VAL A 432 -14.43 -0.28 12.55
CA VAL A 432 -15.64 -1.04 12.18
C VAL A 432 -16.28 -1.67 13.41
N ASP A 433 -17.50 -1.21 13.77
CA ASP A 433 -18.31 -1.80 14.85
C ASP A 433 -18.81 -3.23 14.51
N ASP A 434 -19.07 -3.49 13.22
CA ASP A 434 -19.56 -4.78 12.66
C ASP A 434 -18.40 -5.77 12.51
N THR A 435 -17.90 -6.29 13.63
CA THR A 435 -16.81 -7.30 13.64
C THR A 435 -17.20 -8.62 12.98
N LEU A 436 -18.51 -8.94 12.90
CA LEU A 436 -18.99 -10.09 12.12
C LEU A 436 -18.76 -9.92 10.61
N LEU A 437 -18.72 -8.68 10.10
CA LEU A 437 -18.27 -8.40 8.75
C LEU A 437 -16.75 -8.62 8.61
N LEU A 438 -15.93 -8.14 9.56
CA LEU A 438 -14.47 -8.34 9.56
C LEU A 438 -14.13 -9.83 9.52
N LYS A 439 -14.77 -10.64 10.39
CA LYS A 439 -14.65 -12.10 10.48
C LYS A 439 -15.09 -12.86 9.22
N LYS A 440 -15.82 -12.22 8.29
CA LYS A 440 -16.33 -12.82 7.04
C LYS A 440 -15.67 -12.26 5.76
N ALA A 441 -14.91 -11.17 5.86
CA ALA A 441 -14.41 -10.44 4.71
C ALA A 441 -12.90 -10.13 4.76
N LEU A 442 -12.33 -9.79 5.92
CA LEU A 442 -10.91 -9.43 6.03
C LEU A 442 -10.09 -10.52 6.73
N LEU A 443 -10.54 -10.98 7.90
CA LEU A 443 -9.74 -11.84 8.76
C LEU A 443 -9.45 -13.23 8.15
N PRO A 444 -10.37 -13.89 7.42
CA PRO A 444 -10.05 -15.16 6.75
C PRO A 444 -8.94 -15.02 5.69
N GLU A 445 -8.99 -13.97 4.87
CA GLU A 445 -7.98 -13.73 3.82
C GLU A 445 -6.63 -13.31 4.43
N LEU A 446 -6.64 -12.58 5.55
CA LEU A 446 -5.45 -12.25 6.34
C LEU A 446 -4.78 -13.50 6.92
N LEU A 447 -5.58 -14.46 7.41
CA LEU A 447 -5.09 -15.73 7.96
C LEU A 447 -4.54 -16.67 6.87
N GLU A 448 -5.17 -16.70 5.69
CA GLU A 448 -4.71 -17.51 4.54
C GLU A 448 -3.28 -17.16 4.10
N VAL A 449 -2.86 -15.90 4.24
CA VAL A 449 -1.51 -15.43 3.91
C VAL A 449 -0.65 -15.06 5.14
N ALA A 450 -1.00 -15.58 6.33
CA ALA A 450 -0.36 -15.17 7.59
C ALA A 450 1.17 -15.29 7.59
N GLU A 451 1.74 -16.35 7.01
CA GLU A 451 3.21 -16.50 6.91
C GLU A 451 3.83 -15.41 6.01
N GLU A 452 3.21 -15.07 4.87
CA GLU A 452 3.71 -14.00 4.00
C GLU A 452 3.64 -12.63 4.70
N LEU A 453 2.59 -12.38 5.48
CA LEU A 453 2.48 -11.17 6.29
C LEU A 453 3.57 -11.13 7.35
N ALA A 454 3.88 -12.25 8.00
CA ALA A 454 4.92 -12.34 9.01
C ALA A 454 6.33 -12.13 8.41
N ALA A 455 6.55 -12.54 7.15
CA ALA A 455 7.79 -12.26 6.41
C ALA A 455 7.93 -10.77 6.02
N ASN A 456 6.83 -10.07 5.71
CA ASN A 456 6.81 -8.68 5.25
C ASN A 456 6.83 -7.65 6.42
N GLU A 457 7.53 -6.51 6.26
CA GLU A 457 7.62 -5.49 7.32
C GLU A 457 6.28 -4.86 7.71
N TYR A 458 5.42 -4.63 6.72
CA TYR A 458 4.10 -4.01 6.89
C TYR A 458 3.03 -5.05 7.26
N GLY A 459 3.15 -6.26 6.71
CA GLY A 459 2.32 -7.41 7.08
C GLY A 459 2.45 -7.76 8.56
N ARG A 460 3.66 -7.71 9.13
CA ARG A 460 3.90 -7.89 10.57
C ARG A 460 3.16 -6.86 11.42
N LYS A 461 2.97 -5.63 10.94
CA LYS A 461 2.18 -4.60 11.63
C LYS A 461 0.71 -4.99 11.63
N VAL A 462 0.14 -5.42 10.50
CA VAL A 462 -1.26 -5.89 10.48
C VAL A 462 -1.48 -7.10 11.39
N LEU A 463 -0.56 -8.08 11.39
CA LEU A 463 -0.61 -9.25 12.29
C LEU A 463 -0.48 -8.88 13.77
N ALA A 464 0.49 -8.03 14.13
CA ALA A 464 0.65 -7.56 15.49
C ALA A 464 -0.60 -6.82 15.96
N HIS A 465 -1.20 -5.98 15.11
CA HIS A 465 -2.39 -5.19 15.45
C HIS A 465 -3.64 -6.01 15.75
N VAL A 466 -3.88 -7.12 15.03
CA VAL A 466 -5.03 -8.00 15.30
C VAL A 466 -4.87 -8.88 16.56
N ASN A 467 -3.65 -8.98 17.09
CA ASN A 467 -3.35 -9.72 18.34
C ASN A 467 -3.15 -8.78 19.55
N SER A 468 -2.61 -7.57 19.34
CA SER A 468 -2.31 -6.60 20.39
C SER A 468 -2.33 -5.17 19.85
N TRP A 469 -3.37 -4.43 20.22
CA TRP A 469 -3.59 -3.07 19.75
C TRP A 469 -2.51 -2.11 20.25
N CYS A 470 -1.76 -1.50 19.33
CA CYS A 470 -0.73 -0.48 19.62
C CYS A 470 0.34 -0.90 20.65
N ASP A 471 0.72 -2.18 20.74
CA ASP A 471 1.74 -2.70 21.67
C ASP A 471 3.07 -1.90 21.65
N PRO A 472 3.45 -1.19 22.73
CA PRO A 472 4.74 -0.50 22.84
C PRO A 472 5.97 -1.43 22.82
N GLY A 473 5.78 -2.73 23.06
CA GLY A 473 6.81 -3.75 22.92
C GLY A 473 7.16 -4.12 21.48
N PHE A 474 6.37 -3.65 20.51
CA PHE A 474 6.50 -3.92 19.07
C PHE A 474 6.53 -2.62 18.22
N TYR A 475 5.69 -1.63 18.51
CA TYR A 475 5.56 -0.41 17.72
C TYR A 475 6.43 0.75 18.21
N HIS A 476 7.00 1.51 17.27
CA HIS A 476 7.61 2.80 17.58
C HIS A 476 6.54 3.83 18.02
N PRO A 477 6.79 4.68 19.04
CA PRO A 477 5.79 5.61 19.56
C PRO A 477 5.11 6.51 18.51
N SER A 478 5.80 6.90 17.44
CA SER A 478 5.20 7.70 16.37
C SER A 478 4.06 6.99 15.63
N PHE A 479 4.13 5.65 15.48
CA PHE A 479 3.05 4.86 14.89
C PHE A 479 1.85 4.78 15.85
N ILE A 480 2.11 4.57 17.15
CA ILE A 480 1.09 4.56 18.19
C ILE A 480 0.33 5.90 18.22
N VAL A 481 1.05 7.03 18.14
CA VAL A 481 0.45 8.37 18.04
C VAL A 481 -0.36 8.52 16.75
N GLN A 482 0.15 8.06 15.60
CA GLN A 482 -0.54 8.15 14.31
C GLN A 482 -1.86 7.35 14.28
N VAL A 483 -1.92 6.18 14.94
CA VAL A 483 -3.14 5.38 15.06
C VAL A 483 -4.12 6.01 16.06
N LYS A 484 -3.64 6.42 17.23
CA LYS A 484 -4.46 7.06 18.29
C LYS A 484 -5.00 8.45 17.92
N ALA A 485 -4.42 9.13 16.93
CA ALA A 485 -5.02 10.34 16.36
C ALA A 485 -6.42 10.09 15.75
N GLY A 486 -6.81 8.82 15.53
CA GLY A 486 -8.17 8.48 15.15
C GLY A 486 -9.22 8.65 16.25
N ASP A 487 -8.81 8.75 17.52
CA ASP A 487 -9.71 8.86 18.66
C ASP A 487 -10.52 10.17 18.61
N ASP A 488 -9.92 11.25 18.09
CA ASP A 488 -10.54 12.57 17.92
C ASP A 488 -11.55 12.61 16.75
N PHE A 489 -11.44 11.71 15.78
CA PHE A 489 -12.20 11.72 14.52
C PHE A 489 -13.15 10.52 14.31
N SER A 490 -13.16 9.54 15.21
CA SER A 490 -13.84 8.26 14.97
C SER A 490 -15.36 8.35 15.15
N THR A 491 -16.10 7.97 14.11
CA THR A 491 -17.56 7.76 14.18
C THR A 491 -17.98 6.44 14.84
N SER A 492 -17.02 5.63 15.29
CA SER A 492 -17.26 4.31 15.87
C SER A 492 -17.97 4.38 17.22
N LYS A 493 -18.87 3.42 17.48
CA LYS A 493 -19.66 3.38 18.71
C LYS A 493 -19.44 2.14 19.57
N LYS A 494 -18.79 1.10 19.04
CA LYS A 494 -18.39 -0.06 19.83
C LYS A 494 -17.15 0.28 20.64
N ASP A 495 -17.14 -0.10 21.92
CA ASP A 495 -15.96 0.00 22.78
C ASP A 495 -14.70 -0.63 22.11
N ARG A 496 -13.54 -0.02 22.36
CA ARG A 496 -12.27 -0.44 21.76
C ARG A 496 -11.86 -1.83 22.22
N ASP A 497 -11.88 -2.08 23.52
CA ASP A 497 -11.33 -3.31 24.08
C ASP A 497 -12.26 -4.50 23.82
N VAL A 498 -13.58 -4.29 23.87
CA VAL A 498 -14.58 -5.27 23.40
C VAL A 498 -14.33 -5.68 21.95
N ARG A 499 -14.07 -4.72 21.06
CA ARG A 499 -13.86 -4.98 19.62
C ARG A 499 -12.51 -5.65 19.34
N ASN A 500 -11.45 -5.18 19.99
CA ASN A 500 -10.12 -5.76 19.87
C ASN A 500 -10.12 -7.20 20.37
N LYS A 501 -10.80 -7.47 21.50
CA LYS A 501 -11.07 -8.82 21.99
C LYS A 501 -11.86 -9.66 20.97
N GLU A 502 -12.97 -9.15 20.45
CA GLU A 502 -13.76 -9.86 19.43
C GLU A 502 -12.91 -10.22 18.19
N ILE A 503 -12.01 -9.35 17.73
CA ILE A 503 -11.11 -9.61 16.59
C ILE A 503 -10.06 -10.67 16.98
N HIS A 504 -9.40 -10.49 18.12
CA HIS A 504 -8.34 -11.36 18.61
C HIS A 504 -8.82 -12.81 18.83
N GLU A 505 -9.97 -12.99 19.48
CA GLU A 505 -10.62 -14.29 19.69
C GLU A 505 -10.90 -15.07 18.39
N PHE A 506 -10.92 -14.41 17.24
CA PHE A 506 -11.10 -15.06 15.93
C PHE A 506 -9.78 -15.41 15.23
N VAL A 507 -8.72 -14.62 15.41
CA VAL A 507 -7.42 -14.86 14.75
C VAL A 507 -6.49 -15.75 15.56
N SER A 508 -6.64 -15.78 16.88
CA SER A 508 -5.72 -16.42 17.80
C SER A 508 -5.52 -17.93 17.53
N ASP A 509 -6.58 -18.75 17.58
CA ASP A 509 -6.44 -20.20 17.43
C ASP A 509 -5.94 -20.65 16.04
N PRO A 510 -6.36 -20.04 14.91
CA PRO A 510 -5.74 -20.27 13.60
C PRO A 510 -4.25 -19.88 13.52
N LEU A 511 -3.83 -18.79 14.17
CA LEU A 511 -2.41 -18.41 14.23
C LEU A 511 -1.59 -19.36 15.10
N LEU A 512 -2.15 -19.83 16.23
CA LEU A 512 -1.54 -20.88 17.05
C LEU A 512 -1.35 -22.18 16.26
N ALA A 513 -2.34 -22.60 15.47
CA ALA A 513 -2.23 -23.77 14.60
C ALA A 513 -1.17 -23.58 13.49
N SER A 514 -1.03 -22.38 12.92
CA SER A 514 0.05 -22.08 11.97
C SER A 514 1.44 -22.12 12.62
N ILE A 515 1.57 -21.62 13.86
CA ILE A 515 2.82 -21.72 14.64
C ILE A 515 3.14 -23.19 14.95
N ALA A 516 2.16 -23.97 15.41
CA ALA A 516 2.29 -25.39 15.70
C ALA A 516 2.70 -26.22 14.46
N SER A 517 2.13 -25.92 13.30
CA SER A 517 2.39 -26.64 12.04
C SER A 517 3.71 -26.25 11.35
N ASN A 518 4.29 -25.08 11.66
CA ASN A 518 5.47 -24.56 10.96
C ASN A 518 6.36 -23.68 11.88
N PRO A 519 6.81 -24.20 13.04
CA PRO A 519 7.57 -23.39 14.01
C PRO A 519 8.91 -22.91 13.43
N ASP A 520 9.47 -23.66 12.47
CA ASP A 520 10.63 -23.29 11.67
C ASP A 520 10.47 -21.96 10.94
N PHE A 521 9.32 -21.75 10.29
CA PHE A 521 9.02 -20.48 9.63
C PHE A 521 8.84 -19.36 10.66
N TRP A 522 8.05 -19.59 11.70
CA TRP A 522 7.75 -18.59 12.73
C TRP A 522 8.96 -18.24 13.61
N LEU A 523 10.06 -19.01 13.51
CA LEU A 523 11.38 -18.75 14.08
C LEU A 523 12.49 -18.66 13.00
N LYS A 524 12.15 -18.25 11.77
CA LYS A 524 13.09 -18.13 10.64
C LYS A 524 14.00 -16.89 10.72
N THR A 525 13.48 -15.77 11.21
CA THR A 525 14.27 -14.55 11.46
C THR A 525 13.84 -13.89 12.76
N SER A 526 14.72 -13.08 13.34
CA SER A 526 14.43 -12.26 14.54
C SER A 526 13.20 -11.35 14.36
N SER A 527 12.94 -10.87 13.14
CA SER A 527 11.78 -10.04 12.81
C SER A 527 10.48 -10.84 12.74
N VAL A 528 10.51 -12.07 12.21
CA VAL A 528 9.35 -12.98 12.26
C VAL A 528 9.07 -13.37 13.71
N ALA A 529 10.10 -13.82 14.44
CA ALA A 529 9.97 -14.24 15.83
C ALA A 529 9.44 -13.11 16.75
N MET A 530 9.77 -11.85 16.46
CA MET A 530 9.18 -10.68 17.15
C MET A 530 7.65 -10.60 17.00
N VAL A 531 7.06 -10.93 15.84
CA VAL A 531 5.58 -11.00 15.70
C VAL A 531 5.02 -12.30 16.28
N THR A 532 5.74 -13.42 16.17
CA THR A 532 5.40 -14.69 16.84
C THR A 532 5.23 -14.49 18.35
N ALA A 533 6.09 -13.69 18.98
CA ALA A 533 5.97 -13.35 20.40
C ALA A 533 4.78 -12.43 20.73
N VAL A 534 4.40 -11.50 19.84
CA VAL A 534 3.17 -10.71 20.02
C VAL A 534 1.94 -11.62 19.95
N ILE A 535 1.92 -12.60 19.04
CA ILE A 535 0.85 -13.60 18.94
C ILE A 535 0.81 -14.41 20.25
N LEU A 536 1.89 -15.15 20.58
CA LEU A 536 1.93 -16.08 21.72
C LEU A 536 1.68 -15.43 23.09
N ASN A 537 2.13 -14.18 23.30
CA ASN A 537 1.88 -13.47 24.57
C ASN A 537 0.41 -13.06 24.75
N ASN A 538 -0.30 -12.76 23.67
CA ASN A 538 -1.70 -12.32 23.76
C ASN A 538 -2.69 -13.49 23.56
N ALA A 539 -2.25 -14.57 22.94
CA ALA A 539 -3.08 -15.68 22.46
C ALA A 539 -4.05 -16.29 23.50
N VAL A 540 -5.22 -16.68 22.98
CA VAL A 540 -6.29 -17.42 23.65
C VAL A 540 -6.73 -18.59 22.78
N GLY A 541 -6.90 -19.78 23.36
CA GLY A 541 -7.31 -20.98 22.63
C GLY A 541 -6.68 -22.26 23.17
N PRO A 542 -7.21 -23.45 22.81
CA PRO A 542 -6.66 -24.74 23.23
C PRO A 542 -5.25 -24.99 22.68
N ASN A 543 -4.95 -24.53 21.47
CA ASN A 543 -3.71 -24.85 20.76
C ASN A 543 -2.47 -24.12 21.32
N LEU A 544 -2.61 -23.33 22.40
CA LEU A 544 -1.52 -22.55 22.99
C LEU A 544 -0.40 -23.45 23.55
N LYS A 545 -0.74 -24.59 24.15
CA LYS A 545 0.25 -25.56 24.63
C LYS A 545 1.01 -26.19 23.46
N GLU A 546 0.30 -26.65 22.43
CA GLU A 546 0.90 -27.24 21.23
C GLU A 546 1.82 -26.25 20.49
N ALA A 547 1.41 -24.98 20.38
CA ALA A 547 2.25 -23.92 19.83
C ALA A 547 3.52 -23.72 20.66
N PHE A 548 3.45 -23.67 22.00
CA PHE A 548 4.65 -23.61 22.85
C PHE A 548 5.52 -24.87 22.77
N ASP A 549 4.94 -26.06 22.64
CA ASP A 549 5.71 -27.30 22.46
C ASP A 549 6.41 -27.39 21.10
N SER A 550 5.78 -26.89 20.04
CA SER A 550 6.40 -26.78 18.70
C SER A 550 7.59 -25.82 18.71
N VAL A 551 7.41 -24.62 19.29
CA VAL A 551 8.45 -23.61 19.50
C VAL A 551 9.59 -24.18 20.34
N ALA A 552 9.28 -24.80 21.49
CA ALA A 552 10.26 -25.40 22.38
C ALA A 552 11.08 -26.51 21.70
N THR A 553 10.48 -27.28 20.78
CA THR A 553 11.19 -28.28 19.97
C THR A 553 12.24 -27.62 19.07
N VAL A 554 11.92 -26.47 18.47
CA VAL A 554 12.88 -25.67 17.67
C VAL A 554 13.93 -24.97 18.54
N LEU A 555 13.66 -24.68 19.82
CA LEU A 555 14.66 -24.07 20.71
C LEU A 555 15.76 -25.05 21.13
N VAL A 556 15.42 -26.34 21.31
CA VAL A 556 16.35 -27.38 21.77
C VAL A 556 17.08 -28.11 20.64
N ASP A 557 16.78 -27.78 19.39
CA ASP A 557 17.52 -28.26 18.21
C ASP A 557 18.95 -27.68 18.23
N LEU A 558 19.94 -28.56 18.43
CA LEU A 558 21.36 -28.20 18.55
C LEU A 558 22.05 -28.03 17.20
N ASP A 559 21.51 -28.62 16.13
CA ASP A 559 22.03 -28.48 14.77
C ASP A 559 21.55 -27.17 14.10
N ARG A 560 20.51 -26.54 14.66
CA ARG A 560 19.93 -25.28 14.16
C ARG A 560 20.91 -24.11 14.22
N LYS A 561 21.42 -23.72 13.04
CA LYS A 561 22.16 -22.47 12.83
C LYS A 561 21.33 -21.40 12.16
N VAL A 562 21.66 -20.14 12.42
CA VAL A 562 21.05 -18.97 11.79
C VAL A 562 22.11 -17.91 11.49
N LYS A 563 21.90 -17.16 10.41
CA LYS A 563 22.74 -16.03 10.03
C LYS A 563 22.54 -14.84 10.98
N GLN A 564 23.62 -14.21 11.38
CA GLN A 564 23.66 -12.98 12.18
C GLN A 564 24.51 -11.93 11.47
N GLU A 565 23.95 -10.73 11.23
CA GLU A 565 24.70 -9.58 10.71
C GLU A 565 25.81 -9.17 11.70
N ILE A 566 27.07 -9.19 11.26
CA ILE A 566 28.17 -8.56 12.01
C ILE A 566 28.08 -7.05 11.80
N ARG A 567 27.40 -6.37 12.74
CA ARG A 567 27.51 -4.92 12.87
C ARG A 567 28.88 -4.55 13.43
N THR A 568 29.86 -4.37 12.55
CA THR A 568 31.13 -3.71 12.91
C THR A 568 30.80 -2.41 13.66
N PRO A 569 31.34 -2.17 14.87
CA PRO A 569 30.94 -1.02 15.67
C PRO A 569 31.35 0.27 14.95
N ALA A 570 30.36 1.00 14.45
CA ALA A 570 30.57 2.32 13.88
C ALA A 570 31.29 3.18 14.92
N THR A 571 32.41 3.80 14.53
CA THR A 571 33.17 4.69 15.39
C THR A 571 32.33 5.93 15.68
N ASN A 572 31.59 5.90 16.79
CA ASN A 572 30.69 6.98 17.19
C ASN A 572 31.45 8.30 17.29
N GLY A 573 31.20 9.20 16.33
CA GLY A 573 31.70 10.56 16.37
C GLY A 573 31.05 11.30 17.54
N ALA A 574 31.79 11.48 18.63
CA ALA A 574 31.35 12.28 19.76
C ALA A 574 31.07 13.73 19.32
N PRO A 575 30.01 14.38 19.85
CA PRO A 575 29.73 15.78 19.53
C PRO A 575 30.87 16.67 20.04
N ALA A 576 31.37 17.55 19.18
CA ALA A 576 32.48 18.44 19.53
C ALA A 576 32.01 19.62 20.41
N GLY A 577 32.57 19.75 21.62
CA GLY A 577 32.30 20.88 22.50
C GLY A 577 33.19 20.93 23.75
N ALA A 578 33.94 22.03 23.89
CA ALA A 578 34.73 22.48 25.05
C ALA A 578 35.96 21.66 25.52
N GLY A 579 36.97 22.38 26.04
CA GLY A 579 37.89 21.86 27.07
C GLY A 579 39.33 21.52 26.65
N GLU A 580 40.23 22.49 26.79
CA GLU A 580 41.68 22.43 26.61
C GLU A 580 42.40 21.31 27.42
N GLY A 581 43.55 20.78 26.95
CA GLY A 581 44.37 19.89 27.81
C GLY A 581 45.56 19.10 27.21
N ILE A 582 46.70 19.77 26.94
CA ILE A 582 48.09 19.23 26.99
C ILE A 582 48.50 18.07 26.02
N ALA A 583 49.66 18.22 25.36
CA ALA A 583 50.15 17.35 24.28
C ALA A 583 51.24 16.33 24.68
N LYS A 584 51.49 15.30 23.82
CA LYS A 584 52.85 14.94 23.30
C LYS A 584 52.93 13.80 22.23
N LYS A 585 53.36 14.19 21.01
CA LYS A 585 54.29 13.52 20.05
C LYS A 585 54.33 11.96 19.88
N LYS A 586 54.00 11.48 18.66
CA LYS A 586 54.90 10.84 17.64
C LYS A 586 54.07 10.50 16.36
N LYS A 587 54.46 10.94 15.14
CA LYS A 587 55.28 10.23 14.11
C LYS A 587 54.70 8.85 13.67
N LYS A 588 54.53 8.51 12.38
CA LYS A 588 54.86 9.18 11.09
C LYS A 588 54.19 8.44 9.90
N ASN A 589 53.82 9.14 8.80
CA ASN A 589 53.51 8.65 7.42
C ASN A 589 52.55 7.45 7.22
N ASN A 590 51.61 7.46 6.26
CA ASN A 590 51.87 7.64 4.82
C ASN A 590 50.64 8.20 4.04
N LYS A 591 50.81 8.56 2.75
CA LYS A 591 49.84 9.37 1.99
C LYS A 591 49.65 8.91 0.53
N LYS A 592 48.54 8.24 0.22
CA LYS A 592 47.93 8.07 -1.13
C LYS A 592 46.41 7.92 -0.90
N LYS A 593 45.56 8.89 -1.26
CA LYS A 593 45.11 9.39 -2.58
C LYS A 593 43.80 8.68 -2.97
N ALA A 594 42.73 9.46 -3.12
CA ALA A 594 41.36 8.96 -3.15
C ALA A 594 40.91 8.36 -4.50
N VAL A 595 39.99 7.40 -4.42
CA VAL A 595 38.94 7.15 -5.40
C VAL A 595 37.61 7.19 -4.62
N LYS A 596 36.61 7.91 -5.13
CA LYS A 596 35.29 8.00 -4.48
C LYS A 596 34.36 6.99 -5.17
N GLY A 597 34.19 5.83 -4.54
CA GLY A 597 33.16 4.85 -4.90
C GLY A 597 32.10 4.81 -3.82
N GLU A 598 30.83 4.88 -4.20
CA GLU A 598 29.71 4.62 -3.29
C GLU A 598 29.52 3.10 -3.25
N GLY A 599 30.24 2.46 -2.33
CA GLY A 599 30.11 1.03 -2.05
C GLY A 599 29.01 0.80 -1.02
N GLU A 600 27.98 0.04 -1.40
CA GLU A 600 27.16 -0.67 -0.43
C GLU A 600 28.10 -1.64 0.30
N GLY A 601 28.21 -1.50 1.63
CA GLY A 601 29.03 -2.41 2.42
C GLY A 601 28.33 -3.75 2.52
N GLU A 602 28.91 -4.79 1.91
CA GLU A 602 28.48 -6.17 2.13
C GLU A 602 28.57 -6.47 3.64
N ALA A 603 27.41 -6.76 4.26
CA ALA A 603 27.38 -7.11 5.67
C ALA A 603 27.95 -8.52 5.82
N GLU A 604 29.02 -8.67 6.61
CA GLU A 604 29.56 -9.98 6.94
C GLU A 604 28.50 -10.76 7.76
N GLU A 605 28.02 -11.87 7.22
CA GLU A 605 27.04 -12.76 7.86
C GLU A 605 27.77 -13.95 8.51
N GLU A 606 27.61 -14.13 9.82
CA GLU A 606 28.12 -15.29 10.55
C GLU A 606 26.99 -16.30 10.82
N GLU A 607 27.25 -17.60 10.65
CA GLU A 607 26.34 -18.65 11.13
C GLU A 607 26.58 -18.94 12.61
N VAL A 608 25.65 -18.51 13.45
CA VAL A 608 25.65 -18.78 14.90
C VAL A 608 24.61 -19.84 15.26
N VAL A 609 24.83 -20.56 16.36
CA VAL A 609 23.83 -21.47 16.93
C VAL A 609 22.58 -20.67 17.31
N PHE A 610 21.40 -21.20 17.02
CA PHE A 610 20.12 -20.47 17.15
C PHE A 610 19.90 -19.83 18.52
N ILE A 611 20.17 -20.56 19.62
CA ILE A 611 20.01 -20.07 20.99
C ILE A 611 21.02 -18.96 21.36
N GLU A 612 22.14 -18.87 20.64
CA GLU A 612 23.18 -17.84 20.77
C GLU A 612 22.90 -16.60 19.90
N HIS A 613 21.93 -16.58 18.99
CA HIS A 613 21.70 -15.43 18.12
C HIS A 613 21.05 -14.23 18.88
N ALA A 614 21.65 -13.05 18.76
CA ALA A 614 21.29 -11.85 19.54
C ALA A 614 19.80 -11.45 19.48
N GLY A 615 19.20 -11.46 18.29
CA GLY A 615 17.78 -11.13 18.08
C GLY A 615 16.82 -12.12 18.73
N PHE A 616 16.91 -13.42 18.38
CA PHE A 616 16.11 -14.48 19.00
C PHE A 616 16.24 -14.50 20.53
N HIS A 617 17.44 -14.33 21.11
CA HIS A 617 17.59 -14.22 22.57
C HIS A 617 16.66 -13.17 23.20
N MET A 618 16.52 -11.99 22.59
CA MET A 618 15.63 -10.93 23.08
C MET A 618 14.14 -11.29 22.93
N VAL A 619 13.78 -12.05 21.89
CA VAL A 619 12.41 -12.55 21.69
C VAL A 619 12.06 -13.61 22.73
N LEU A 620 12.93 -14.61 22.92
CA LEU A 620 12.74 -15.69 23.89
C LEU A 620 12.67 -15.15 25.32
N LYS A 621 13.49 -14.15 25.66
CA LYS A 621 13.40 -13.44 26.93
C LYS A 621 12.05 -12.73 27.11
N LYS A 622 11.50 -12.07 26.08
CA LYS A 622 10.17 -11.45 26.14
C LYS A 622 9.04 -12.48 26.33
N LEU A 623 9.14 -13.65 25.71
CA LEU A 623 8.19 -14.76 25.88
C LEU A 623 8.23 -15.29 27.32
N ILE A 624 9.42 -15.65 27.82
CA ILE A 624 9.59 -16.20 29.17
C ILE A 624 9.22 -15.18 30.25
N GLN A 625 9.49 -13.89 30.04
CA GLN A 625 9.01 -12.84 30.94
C GLN A 625 7.47 -12.70 30.96
N HIS A 626 6.77 -13.17 29.92
CA HIS A 626 5.31 -13.22 29.89
C HIS A 626 4.73 -14.42 30.65
N ASP A 627 5.51 -15.48 30.90
CA ASP A 627 5.02 -16.68 31.60
C ASP A 627 4.39 -16.35 32.97
N LYS A 628 4.85 -15.30 33.66
CA LYS A 628 4.22 -14.77 34.89
C LYS A 628 2.73 -14.44 34.71
N LYS A 629 2.38 -13.77 33.61
CA LYS A 629 1.00 -13.44 33.24
C LYS A 629 0.20 -14.66 32.76
N ASN A 630 0.87 -15.71 32.29
CA ASN A 630 0.22 -16.96 31.93
C ASN A 630 -0.12 -17.75 33.21
N VAL A 631 0.81 -17.82 34.17
CA VAL A 631 0.59 -18.40 35.51
C VAL A 631 -0.55 -17.68 36.24
N GLU A 632 -0.57 -16.34 36.27
CA GLU A 632 -1.69 -15.54 36.81
C GLU A 632 -3.06 -15.89 36.21
N LYS A 633 -3.09 -16.38 34.96
CA LYS A 633 -4.30 -16.75 34.22
C LYS A 633 -4.57 -18.25 34.19
N ASN A 634 -3.72 -19.09 34.78
CA ASN A 634 -3.71 -20.55 34.62
C ASN A 634 -3.62 -21.00 33.15
N LEU A 635 -2.81 -20.31 32.35
CA LEU A 635 -2.49 -20.65 30.96
C LEU A 635 -1.13 -21.37 30.86
N PRO A 636 -0.93 -22.23 29.84
CA PRO A 636 0.37 -22.84 29.53
C PRO A 636 1.52 -21.84 29.43
N THR A 637 2.73 -22.25 29.84
CA THR A 637 3.94 -21.44 29.72
C THR A 637 4.91 -21.96 28.65
N LEU A 638 5.74 -21.07 28.12
CA LEU A 638 6.90 -21.49 27.32
C LEU A 638 7.92 -22.21 28.21
N SER A 639 8.14 -21.73 29.44
CA SER A 639 9.05 -22.32 30.42
C SER A 639 8.83 -23.82 30.62
N GLU A 640 7.61 -24.27 30.93
CA GLU A 640 7.28 -25.70 31.09
C GLU A 640 7.58 -26.51 29.82
N SER A 641 7.23 -25.94 28.66
CA SER A 641 7.36 -26.57 27.35
C SER A 641 8.83 -26.73 26.93
N VAL A 642 9.70 -25.79 27.34
CA VAL A 642 11.16 -25.89 27.19
C VAL A 642 11.75 -26.88 28.18
N VAL A 643 11.47 -26.76 29.48
CA VAL A 643 12.10 -27.59 30.52
C VAL A 643 11.75 -29.08 30.34
N ALA A 644 10.54 -29.40 29.90
CA ALA A 644 10.14 -30.77 29.54
C ALA A 644 10.97 -31.38 28.37
N LYS A 645 11.61 -30.53 27.55
CA LYS A 645 12.42 -30.93 26.38
C LYS A 645 13.94 -30.76 26.60
N LEU A 646 14.37 -30.24 27.74
CA LEU A 646 15.79 -30.22 28.13
C LEU A 646 16.25 -31.64 28.51
N SER A 647 17.04 -32.24 27.62
CA SER A 647 17.86 -33.43 27.86
C SER A 647 19.29 -33.04 28.25
N ASP A 648 20.09 -34.01 28.72
CA ASP A 648 21.48 -33.76 29.11
C ASP A 648 22.34 -33.18 27.98
N SER A 649 22.23 -33.70 26.75
CA SER A 649 22.96 -33.16 25.59
C SER A 649 22.63 -31.69 25.29
N VAL A 650 21.40 -31.26 25.58
CA VAL A 650 20.97 -29.87 25.44
C VAL A 650 21.53 -29.02 26.56
N LEU A 651 21.57 -29.53 27.79
CA LEU A 651 22.15 -28.84 28.96
C LEU A 651 23.67 -28.72 28.87
N ASP A 652 24.38 -29.77 28.44
CA ASP A 652 25.81 -29.75 28.11
C ASP A 652 26.13 -28.59 27.15
N THR A 653 25.32 -28.42 26.11
CA THR A 653 25.50 -27.37 25.11
C THR A 653 25.11 -25.99 25.67
N TRP A 654 23.91 -25.87 26.26
CA TRP A 654 23.38 -24.59 26.75
C TRP A 654 24.18 -24.01 27.91
N THR A 655 24.79 -24.83 28.77
CA THR A 655 25.65 -24.35 29.87
C THR A 655 26.98 -23.77 29.39
N GLN A 656 27.40 -24.10 28.16
CA GLN A 656 28.57 -23.53 27.47
C GLN A 656 28.21 -22.26 26.64
N CYS A 657 26.93 -21.98 26.42
CA CYS A 657 26.45 -20.84 25.64
C CYS A 657 25.99 -19.67 26.53
N ASN A 658 26.60 -18.50 26.37
CA ASN A 658 26.33 -17.33 27.23
C ASN A 658 24.87 -16.85 27.18
N ARG A 659 24.26 -16.77 25.98
CA ARG A 659 22.87 -16.35 25.82
C ARG A 659 21.89 -17.44 26.22
N ALA A 660 22.23 -18.72 26.05
CA ALA A 660 21.42 -19.83 26.54
C ALA A 660 21.36 -19.86 28.08
N CYS A 661 22.48 -19.64 28.77
CA CYS A 661 22.49 -19.45 30.22
C CYS A 661 21.58 -18.29 30.67
N PHE A 662 21.51 -17.18 29.94
CA PHE A 662 20.55 -16.11 30.23
C PHE A 662 19.07 -16.49 29.95
N ILE A 663 18.80 -17.44 29.03
CA ILE A 663 17.46 -18.03 28.86
C ILE A 663 17.11 -18.90 30.07
N LEU A 664 18.02 -19.76 30.54
CA LEU A 664 17.84 -20.57 31.75
C LEU A 664 17.62 -19.71 33.01
N VAL A 665 18.39 -18.63 33.17
CA VAL A 665 18.16 -17.62 34.24
C VAL A 665 16.76 -17.01 34.11
N SER A 666 16.31 -16.68 32.89
CA SER A 666 14.98 -16.11 32.68
C SER A 666 13.87 -17.08 33.09
N ILE A 667 14.04 -18.39 32.84
CA ILE A 667 13.10 -19.44 33.30
C ILE A 667 13.11 -19.52 34.83
N LEU A 668 14.28 -19.54 35.48
CA LEU A 668 14.40 -19.53 36.94
C LEU A 668 13.81 -18.27 37.61
N GLU A 669 13.66 -17.16 36.87
CA GLU A 669 13.07 -15.92 37.35
C GLU A 669 11.59 -15.72 36.99
N CYS A 670 11.03 -16.51 36.06
CA CYS A 670 9.71 -16.24 35.46
C CYS A 670 8.79 -17.45 35.24
N GLY A 671 9.32 -18.68 35.22
CA GLY A 671 8.52 -19.90 35.09
C GLY A 671 7.76 -20.25 36.38
N PRO A 672 6.79 -21.18 36.31
CA PRO A 672 6.07 -21.67 37.49
C PRO A 672 6.97 -22.49 38.43
N GLU A 673 6.63 -22.54 39.71
CA GLU A 673 7.47 -23.14 40.77
C GLU A 673 7.84 -24.61 40.51
N THR A 674 6.93 -25.37 39.87
CA THR A 674 7.16 -26.74 39.40
C THR A 674 8.30 -26.81 38.37
N CYS A 675 8.22 -26.00 37.32
CA CYS A 675 9.20 -25.88 36.25
C CYS A 675 10.56 -25.36 36.77
N VAL A 676 10.54 -24.39 37.70
CA VAL A 676 11.76 -23.89 38.37
C VAL A 676 12.42 -25.00 39.19
N SER A 677 11.64 -25.80 39.90
CA SER A 677 12.15 -26.92 40.71
C SER A 677 12.74 -28.05 39.85
N GLU A 678 12.08 -28.42 38.75
CA GLU A 678 12.60 -29.39 37.79
C GLU A 678 13.92 -28.88 37.16
N LEU A 679 13.96 -27.62 36.73
CA LEU A 679 15.15 -27.03 36.14
C LEU A 679 16.32 -26.95 37.13
N LYS A 680 16.08 -26.59 38.41
CA LYS A 680 17.11 -26.64 39.46
C LYS A 680 17.63 -28.06 39.69
N SER A 681 16.77 -29.06 39.62
CA SER A 681 17.17 -30.48 39.72
C SER A 681 18.06 -30.88 38.54
N LYS A 682 17.62 -30.62 37.30
CA LYS A 682 18.38 -30.91 36.07
C LYS A 682 19.74 -30.22 36.01
N LEU A 683 19.84 -28.97 36.50
CA LEU A 683 21.10 -28.21 36.50
C LEU A 683 22.06 -28.55 37.66
N SER A 684 21.65 -29.40 38.62
CA SER A 684 22.44 -29.66 39.84
C SER A 684 23.82 -30.30 39.56
N SER A 685 23.90 -31.19 38.57
CA SER A 685 25.13 -31.82 38.09
C SER A 685 26.05 -30.86 37.32
N TYR A 686 25.51 -29.79 36.75
CA TYR A 686 26.22 -28.87 35.86
C TYR A 686 26.94 -27.72 36.60
N LYS A 687 26.83 -27.62 37.93
CA LYS A 687 27.47 -26.55 38.74
C LYS A 687 28.98 -26.40 38.47
N THR A 688 29.70 -27.52 38.34
CA THR A 688 31.16 -27.52 38.07
C THR A 688 31.50 -27.10 36.63
N ASN A 689 30.61 -27.38 35.66
CA ASN A 689 30.78 -26.83 34.30
C ASN A 689 30.57 -25.31 34.34
N LEU A 690 29.46 -24.85 34.92
CA LEU A 690 29.11 -23.43 35.02
C LEU A 690 30.18 -22.59 35.76
N SER A 691 30.84 -23.12 36.78
CA SER A 691 31.92 -22.41 37.49
C SER A 691 33.22 -22.30 36.67
N SER A 692 33.43 -23.16 35.67
CA SER A 692 34.56 -23.06 34.74
C SER A 692 34.36 -21.98 33.64
N GLN A 693 33.12 -21.55 33.41
CA GLN A 693 32.80 -20.61 32.33
C GLN A 693 33.17 -19.16 32.67
N SER A 694 33.81 -18.48 31.72
CA SER A 694 34.31 -17.10 31.92
C SER A 694 33.23 -16.02 31.79
N PHE A 695 32.12 -16.31 31.10
CA PHE A 695 31.10 -15.34 30.70
C PHE A 695 30.01 -15.10 31.77
N PHE A 696 29.28 -13.98 31.63
CA PHE A 696 28.31 -13.52 32.64
C PHE A 696 27.08 -14.41 32.79
N GLY A 697 26.58 -15.01 31.70
CA GLY A 697 25.39 -15.87 31.75
C GLY A 697 25.55 -17.04 32.72
N ALA A 698 26.65 -17.79 32.64
CA ALA A 698 26.91 -18.93 33.52
C ALA A 698 27.13 -18.51 34.98
N LYS A 699 27.82 -17.38 35.22
CA LYS A 699 28.03 -16.83 36.57
C LYS A 699 26.72 -16.44 37.26
N ILE A 700 25.79 -15.83 36.52
CA ILE A 700 24.47 -15.47 37.03
C ILE A 700 23.60 -16.73 37.20
N LEU A 701 23.73 -17.73 36.32
CA LEU A 701 23.02 -19.01 36.45
C LEU A 701 23.49 -19.79 37.69
N LEU A 702 24.79 -19.87 37.94
CA LEU A 702 25.36 -20.53 39.12
C LEU A 702 24.84 -19.88 40.42
N GLY A 703 24.87 -18.55 40.51
CA GLY A 703 24.30 -17.77 41.62
C GLY A 703 22.77 -17.76 41.73
N LYS A 704 22.06 -18.60 40.95
CA LYS A 704 20.63 -18.93 41.10
C LYS A 704 20.40 -20.40 41.49
N LEU A 705 21.44 -21.22 41.41
CA LEU A 705 21.46 -22.65 41.77
C LEU A 705 22.09 -22.89 43.15
N GLU A 706 22.92 -21.97 43.60
CA GLU A 706 23.23 -21.70 45.02
C GLU A 706 22.00 -21.15 45.76
#